data_AF-A0A8C2YQL0-F1
#
_entry.id   AF-A0A8C2YQL0-F1
#
_cell.length_a   1.000
_cell.length_b   1.000
_cell.length_c   1.000
_cell.angle_alpha   90.00
_cell.angle_beta   90.00
_cell.angle_gamma   90.00
#
_symmetry.space_group_name_H-M   'P 1'
#
loop_
_entity.id
_entity.type
_entity.pdbx_description
1 polymer ?
#
loop_
_entity_poly.entity_id
_entity_poly.type
_entity_poly.pdbx_seq_one_letter_code
_entity_poly.pdbx_strand_id
1 'polypeptide(L)'
;MASLPAVRLGVAPHDTMEKYQILQELSPGALGVNVVVEEVKTKVKHVIKQVQCIDHHHASQALEELMPLLQLQHPHISVYEELFQMWDSEASSMFLCLVMEYNPESFQDVIEAKRKEKAVIDSEWLQTMLVQVLDALEYLHHLDILHRNLKPSNIALVRRNHCKLQDLSCQALMTHRAKWNVRAEEDPCKKSWMAPEALNFSFSKKSDIWSLGCIILDLASCSFFTGVEAMHLRKSLRQQPGGLRSVLETMAEREVPLADTFLILLPEMLQVNPTERITIKDVIRITFGRGSLKSSSSALTLHGPGIPEEVASMLLEGNMASILEVMQTFSSHPEVQLRAMKRLMSMPEDQLGLPWPSELVAVVIAVMKQQERILEVQLCACTLLLHILSKALVRNMDTKVSWDNSFSSVLLSAMRSHPDSTRLIVKAYNLLTMVSGHESASELLQKAGLCELILQHLTIFLQDRDICLSGLGLLWALLVDAIIMKKDTLEKFPALIIQVLAAHPEDVDMAEAGCAVLWLLSLLGCIREEQLEEVVVLLLRSIRLGQGRVRLVNNAYRGLASLAKASELAAFRVAVVEEGSSGLSLLQETYHLYSDDPEVVENLCMLLAHLASYKEILPELEYSGIRALAQDIEDRFPSSLEVVSYARKVLLSLETVACPSPGDGELPGVACDLSGDLPALP
;
A
#
# COMPACT_ATOMS: atom_id res chain seq x y z
N MET A 1 10.28 0.52 28.57
CA MET A 1 9.01 -0.02 29.11
C MET A 1 8.13 1.15 29.51
N ALA A 2 7.40 1.72 28.56
CA ALA A 2 6.27 2.60 28.85
C ALA A 2 5.01 1.72 28.80
N SER A 3 4.23 1.73 29.88
CA SER A 3 2.99 0.96 30.00
C SER A 3 2.02 1.36 28.89
N LEU A 4 1.53 0.38 28.13
CA LEU A 4 0.31 0.48 27.33
C LEU A 4 -0.82 1.09 28.18
N PRO A 5 -1.72 1.93 27.63
CA PRO A 5 -2.99 2.23 28.31
C PRO A 5 -3.68 0.89 28.57
N ALA A 6 -3.87 0.60 29.86
CA ALA A 6 -4.23 -0.72 30.32
C ALA A 6 -5.67 -1.02 29.93
N VAL A 7 -5.88 -1.97 29.01
CA VAL A 7 -7.15 -2.67 28.91
C VAL A 7 -7.28 -3.54 30.15
N ARG A 8 -7.86 -2.98 31.23
CA ARG A 8 -8.14 -3.69 32.47
C ARG A 8 -9.43 -4.50 32.32
N LEU A 9 -9.33 -5.62 31.60
CA LEU A 9 -10.33 -6.69 31.69
C LEU A 9 -10.11 -7.44 33.00
N GLY A 10 -10.94 -7.19 34.01
CA GLY A 10 -11.01 -8.01 35.24
C GLY A 10 -10.56 -7.36 36.56
N VAL A 11 -10.53 -6.04 36.67
CA VAL A 11 -10.36 -5.37 37.97
C VAL A 11 -11.74 -5.13 38.59
N ALA A 12 -11.90 -5.36 39.89
CA ALA A 12 -13.17 -5.15 40.58
C ALA A 12 -13.64 -3.69 40.39
N PRO A 13 -14.96 -3.44 40.16
CA PRO A 13 -15.51 -2.10 39.86
C PRO A 13 -15.07 -0.98 40.81
N HIS A 14 -14.80 -1.32 42.07
CA HIS A 14 -14.38 -0.39 43.12
C HIS A 14 -12.95 0.15 42.94
N ASP A 15 -11.98 -0.63 42.45
CA ASP A 15 -10.56 -0.21 42.42
C ASP A 15 -10.26 0.83 41.31
N THR A 16 -11.16 1.02 40.33
CA THR A 16 -10.93 1.89 39.15
C THR A 16 -11.32 3.34 39.38
N MET A 17 -12.41 3.62 40.11
CA MET A 17 -12.82 4.99 40.44
C MET A 17 -11.99 5.58 41.59
N GLU A 18 -11.36 4.75 42.44
CA GLU A 18 -10.45 5.20 43.50
C GLU A 18 -9.23 5.99 43.00
N LYS A 19 -8.87 5.81 41.71
CA LYS A 19 -7.82 6.60 41.05
C LYS A 19 -8.23 8.07 40.84
N TYR A 20 -9.52 8.37 40.84
CA TYR A 20 -10.07 9.64 40.40
C TYR A 20 -10.83 10.34 41.53
N GLN A 21 -10.47 11.59 41.79
CA GLN A 21 -11.23 12.46 42.67
C GLN A 21 -12.26 13.23 41.85
N ILE A 22 -13.55 13.10 42.16
CA ILE A 22 -14.62 13.85 41.51
C ILE A 22 -14.50 15.33 41.91
N LEU A 23 -14.38 16.21 40.91
CA LEU A 23 -14.34 17.66 41.11
C LEU A 23 -15.71 18.30 40.87
N GLN A 24 -16.39 17.91 39.79
CA GLN A 24 -17.65 18.51 39.38
C GLN A 24 -18.49 17.52 38.57
N GLU A 25 -19.77 17.36 38.94
CA GLU A 25 -20.75 16.68 38.11
C GLU A 25 -21.39 17.68 37.13
N LEU A 26 -21.37 17.36 35.83
CA LEU A 26 -22.00 18.18 34.79
C LEU A 26 -23.45 17.74 34.59
N SER A 27 -24.26 18.62 33.98
CA SER A 27 -25.67 18.32 33.72
C SER A 27 -25.85 17.02 32.94
N PRO A 28 -26.76 16.13 33.37
CA PRO A 28 -27.01 14.87 32.66
C PRO A 28 -27.37 15.09 31.20
N GLY A 29 -26.68 14.38 30.31
CA GLY A 29 -27.00 14.29 28.89
C GLY A 29 -27.91 13.12 28.57
N ALA A 30 -28.40 13.04 27.33
CA ALA A 30 -29.32 11.99 26.90
C ALA A 30 -28.73 10.57 26.99
N LEU A 31 -27.40 10.45 26.91
CA LEU A 31 -26.66 9.19 26.98
C LEU A 31 -26.16 8.87 28.40
N GLY A 32 -26.14 9.83 29.33
CA GLY A 32 -25.52 9.63 30.62
C GLY A 32 -25.00 10.92 31.26
N VAL A 33 -24.29 10.77 32.37
CA VAL A 33 -23.73 11.87 33.17
C VAL A 33 -22.26 12.06 32.83
N ASN A 34 -21.81 13.30 32.68
CA ASN A 34 -20.40 13.62 32.52
C ASN A 34 -19.88 14.18 33.86
N VAL A 35 -18.74 13.67 34.31
CA VAL A 35 -18.13 14.09 35.58
C VAL A 35 -16.70 14.54 35.31
N VAL A 36 -16.35 15.74 35.75
CA VAL A 36 -14.97 16.22 35.75
C VAL A 36 -14.28 15.63 36.96
N VAL A 37 -13.16 14.96 36.71
CA VAL A 37 -12.36 14.30 37.74
C VAL A 37 -10.91 14.74 37.66
N GLU A 38 -10.19 14.56 38.76
CA GLU A 38 -8.74 14.72 38.84
C GLU A 38 -8.11 13.38 39.22
N GLU A 39 -7.15 12.90 38.45
CA GLU A 39 -6.41 11.70 38.81
C GLU A 39 -5.57 11.99 40.07
N VAL A 40 -5.77 11.17 41.11
CA VAL A 40 -5.22 11.39 42.46
C VAL A 40 -3.69 11.48 42.45
N LYS A 41 -3.03 10.68 41.60
CA LYS A 41 -1.56 10.59 41.52
C LYS A 41 -0.92 11.68 40.67
N THR A 42 -1.44 11.91 39.46
CA THR A 42 -0.82 12.79 38.47
C THR A 42 -1.34 14.22 38.55
N LYS A 43 -2.50 14.42 39.20
CA LYS A 43 -3.23 15.70 39.25
C LYS A 43 -3.71 16.18 37.87
N VAL A 44 -3.77 15.29 36.89
CA VAL A 44 -4.33 15.57 35.57
C VAL A 44 -5.86 15.51 35.64
N LYS A 45 -6.53 16.45 34.97
CA LYS A 45 -7.99 16.49 34.89
C LYS A 45 -8.49 15.69 33.70
N HIS A 46 -9.60 14.98 33.92
CA HIS A 46 -10.29 14.19 32.90
C HIS A 46 -11.79 14.42 32.97
N VAL A 47 -12.50 14.03 31.91
CA VAL A 47 -13.95 13.87 31.92
C VAL A 47 -14.26 12.38 31.89
N ILE A 48 -15.04 11.90 32.85
CA ILE A 48 -15.62 10.55 32.82
C ILE A 48 -17.07 10.66 32.41
N LYS A 49 -17.41 10.04 31.27
CA LYS A 49 -18.79 9.87 30.83
C LYS A 49 -19.31 8.53 31.33
N GLN A 50 -20.33 8.57 32.17
CA GLN A 50 -20.99 7.40 32.75
C GLN A 50 -22.31 7.13 32.02
N VAL A 51 -22.36 6.01 31.31
CA VAL A 51 -23.55 5.58 30.56
C VAL A 51 -24.17 4.37 31.21
N GLN A 52 -25.44 4.49 31.64
CA GLN A 52 -26.17 3.36 32.21
C GLN A 52 -26.47 2.32 31.12
N CYS A 53 -26.05 1.08 31.35
CA CYS A 53 -26.29 -0.08 30.48
C CYS A 53 -27.49 -0.89 30.99
N ILE A 54 -28.16 -1.59 30.07
CA ILE A 54 -29.33 -2.44 30.39
C ILE A 54 -28.90 -3.60 31.30
N ASP A 55 -27.82 -4.26 30.91
CA ASP A 55 -27.22 -5.40 31.61
C ASP A 55 -25.73 -5.49 31.27
N HIS A 56 -25.06 -6.50 31.81
CA HIS A 56 -23.65 -6.77 31.55
C HIS A 56 -23.37 -7.09 30.07
N HIS A 57 -24.29 -7.78 29.38
CA HIS A 57 -24.08 -8.13 27.97
C HIS A 57 -24.10 -6.88 27.09
N HIS A 58 -25.05 -5.98 27.33
CA HIS A 58 -25.13 -4.68 26.67
C HIS A 58 -23.90 -3.81 26.97
N ALA A 59 -23.40 -3.82 28.21
CA ALA A 59 -22.17 -3.11 28.57
C ALA A 59 -20.95 -3.65 27.82
N SER A 60 -20.82 -4.98 27.69
CA SER A 60 -19.76 -5.62 26.91
C SER A 60 -19.85 -5.30 25.43
N GLN A 61 -21.03 -5.37 24.82
CA GLN A 61 -21.22 -5.00 23.41
C GLN A 61 -20.86 -3.53 23.16
N ALA A 62 -21.32 -2.62 24.04
CA ALA A 62 -20.99 -1.21 23.91
C ALA A 62 -19.49 -0.94 24.08
N LEU A 63 -18.85 -1.62 25.03
CA LEU A 63 -17.41 -1.54 25.22
C LEU A 63 -16.67 -1.99 23.95
N GLU A 64 -16.99 -3.16 23.39
CA GLU A 64 -16.38 -3.69 22.16
C GLU A 64 -16.51 -2.73 20.97
N GLU A 65 -17.70 -2.13 20.77
CA GLU A 65 -17.92 -1.13 19.72
C GLU A 65 -17.08 0.15 19.91
N LEU A 66 -16.74 0.49 21.17
CA LEU A 66 -15.99 1.70 21.51
C LEU A 66 -14.49 1.46 21.71
N MET A 67 -14.04 0.20 21.78
CA MET A 67 -12.61 -0.14 21.87
C MET A 67 -11.75 0.53 20.78
N PRO A 68 -12.20 0.68 19.52
CA PRO A 68 -11.44 1.40 18.50
C PRO A 68 -11.14 2.85 18.85
N LEU A 69 -11.94 3.49 19.72
CA LEU A 69 -11.71 4.89 20.13
C LEU A 69 -10.38 5.07 20.88
N LEU A 70 -9.94 4.05 21.62
CA LEU A 70 -8.63 4.03 22.31
C LEU A 70 -7.44 4.06 21.33
N GLN A 71 -7.69 3.71 20.07
CA GLN A 71 -6.66 3.62 19.03
C GLN A 71 -6.66 4.84 18.10
N LEU A 72 -7.54 5.82 18.33
CA LEU A 72 -7.58 7.03 17.52
C LEU A 72 -6.34 7.88 17.80
N GLN A 73 -5.57 8.15 16.74
CA GLN A 73 -4.40 9.00 16.78
C GLN A 73 -4.57 10.11 15.75
N HIS A 74 -5.03 11.27 16.21
CA HIS A 74 -5.20 12.44 15.36
C HIS A 74 -5.04 13.72 16.19
N PRO A 75 -4.29 14.75 15.72
CA PRO A 75 -4.05 15.97 16.49
C PRO A 75 -5.33 16.73 16.87
N HIS A 76 -6.38 16.57 16.07
CA HIS A 76 -7.65 17.27 16.20
C HIS A 76 -8.79 16.37 16.70
N ILE A 77 -8.47 15.26 17.38
CA ILE A 77 -9.44 14.39 18.07
C ILE A 77 -8.97 14.21 19.51
N SER A 78 -9.90 14.30 20.46
CA SER A 78 -9.59 14.15 21.88
C SER A 78 -9.27 12.71 22.22
N VAL A 79 -8.28 12.53 23.10
CA VAL A 79 -7.80 11.20 23.50
C VAL A 79 -8.79 10.54 24.45
N TYR A 80 -9.07 9.26 24.20
CA TYR A 80 -9.75 8.37 25.13
C TYR A 80 -8.68 7.60 25.91
N GLU A 81 -8.60 7.86 27.21
CA GLU A 81 -7.54 7.32 28.07
C GLU A 81 -7.84 5.88 28.50
N GLU A 82 -9.07 5.67 29.01
CA GLU A 82 -9.50 4.38 29.54
C GLU A 82 -11.01 4.19 29.26
N LEU A 83 -11.43 2.96 28.98
CA LEU A 83 -12.84 2.55 29.01
C LEU A 83 -12.98 1.37 29.98
N PHE A 84 -13.97 1.45 30.87
CA PHE A 84 -14.21 0.38 31.84
C PHE A 84 -15.69 0.28 32.20
N GLN A 85 -16.08 -0.90 32.68
CA GLN A 85 -17.43 -1.14 33.18
C GLN A 85 -17.42 -1.07 34.70
N MET A 86 -18.49 -0.54 35.29
CA MET A 86 -18.69 -0.53 36.74
C MET A 86 -20.10 -0.97 37.10
N TRP A 87 -20.24 -1.67 38.21
CA TRP A 87 -21.53 -1.93 38.83
C TRP A 87 -21.74 -0.91 39.95
N ASP A 88 -22.85 -0.18 39.88
CA ASP A 88 -23.28 0.69 40.97
C ASP A 88 -24.29 -0.06 41.84
N SER A 89 -23.94 -0.29 43.10
CA SER A 89 -24.79 -1.00 44.05
C SER A 89 -26.03 -0.22 44.47
N GLU A 90 -25.97 1.11 44.52
CA GLU A 90 -27.09 1.96 44.92
C GLU A 90 -28.13 2.04 43.80
N ALA A 91 -27.68 2.24 42.56
CA ALA A 91 -28.52 2.25 41.38
C ALA A 91 -28.89 0.84 40.89
N SER A 92 -28.29 -0.22 41.48
CA SER A 92 -28.44 -1.62 41.06
C SER A 92 -28.32 -1.78 39.53
N SER A 93 -27.31 -1.13 38.94
CA SER A 93 -27.18 -0.98 37.49
C SER A 93 -25.72 -1.07 37.03
N MET A 94 -25.52 -1.61 35.82
CA MET A 94 -24.23 -1.57 35.14
C MET A 94 -24.05 -0.22 34.44
N PHE A 95 -22.83 0.32 34.50
CA PHE A 95 -22.41 1.52 33.80
C PHE A 95 -21.19 1.25 32.94
N LEU A 96 -21.13 1.89 31.79
CA LEU A 96 -19.93 2.00 30.97
C LEU A 96 -19.35 3.40 31.14
N CYS A 97 -18.08 3.46 31.54
CA CYS A 97 -17.33 4.68 31.80
C CYS A 97 -16.31 4.91 30.70
N LEU A 98 -16.33 6.11 30.13
CA LEU A 98 -15.35 6.57 29.13
C LEU A 98 -14.55 7.72 29.73
N VAL A 99 -13.25 7.52 29.93
CA VAL A 99 -12.32 8.55 30.44
C VAL A 99 -11.70 9.28 29.26
N MET A 100 -11.85 10.60 29.23
CA MET A 100 -11.45 11.46 28.12
C MET A 100 -10.66 12.67 28.63
N GLU A 101 -9.87 13.27 27.73
CA GLU A 101 -9.19 14.55 27.94
C GLU A 101 -10.18 15.65 28.38
N TYR A 102 -9.85 16.40 29.44
CA TYR A 102 -10.65 17.54 29.88
C TYR A 102 -10.22 18.84 29.19
N ASN A 103 -11.16 19.50 28.52
CA ASN A 103 -10.97 20.81 27.91
C ASN A 103 -12.02 21.80 28.44
N PRO A 104 -11.61 22.98 28.97
CA PRO A 104 -12.52 23.92 29.61
C PRO A 104 -13.32 24.78 28.62
N GLU A 105 -12.79 25.01 27.42
CA GLU A 105 -13.39 25.88 26.41
C GLU A 105 -13.76 25.10 25.14
N SER A 106 -14.77 25.58 24.43
CA SER A 106 -15.32 24.97 23.22
C SER A 106 -15.74 26.02 22.20
N PHE A 107 -16.11 25.58 21.00
CA PHE A 107 -16.70 26.49 19.99
C PHE A 107 -18.00 27.13 20.47
N GLN A 108 -18.75 26.48 21.37
CA GLN A 108 -19.96 27.06 21.94
C GLN A 108 -19.65 28.38 22.65
N ASP A 109 -18.59 28.41 23.46
CA ASP A 109 -18.18 29.59 24.24
C ASP A 109 -17.79 30.75 23.32
N VAL A 110 -17.05 30.45 22.24
CA VAL A 110 -16.67 31.43 21.22
C VAL A 110 -17.90 32.02 20.53
N ILE A 111 -18.84 31.17 20.12
CA ILE A 111 -20.08 31.61 19.45
C ILE A 111 -20.91 32.48 20.39
N GLU A 112 -21.06 32.10 21.65
CA GLU A 112 -21.84 32.87 22.64
C GLU A 112 -21.20 34.22 22.96
N ALA A 113 -19.88 34.27 23.13
CA ALA A 113 -19.14 35.51 23.31
C ALA A 113 -19.36 36.46 22.12
N LYS A 114 -19.23 35.95 20.89
CA LYS A 114 -19.42 36.75 19.67
C LYS A 114 -20.86 37.22 19.46
N ARG A 115 -21.85 36.41 19.83
CA ARG A 115 -23.26 36.83 19.89
C ARG A 115 -23.50 37.98 20.85
N LYS A 116 -22.90 37.93 22.04
CA LYS A 116 -23.02 38.99 23.05
C LYS A 116 -22.36 40.29 22.58
N GLU A 117 -21.20 40.16 21.93
CA GLU A 117 -20.46 41.29 21.35
C GLU A 117 -21.09 41.83 20.06
N LYS A 118 -21.97 41.06 19.40
CA LYS A 118 -22.44 41.30 18.03
C LYS A 118 -21.27 41.51 17.05
N ALA A 119 -20.21 40.72 17.25
CA ALA A 119 -18.95 40.86 16.52
C ALA A 119 -18.71 39.65 15.62
N VAL A 120 -18.09 39.91 14.47
CA VAL A 120 -17.71 38.87 13.51
C VAL A 120 -16.50 38.10 14.04
N ILE A 121 -16.41 36.80 13.72
CA ILE A 121 -15.25 35.98 14.03
C ILE A 121 -14.09 36.38 13.11
N ASP A 122 -12.87 36.35 13.62
CA ASP A 122 -11.68 36.63 12.83
C ASP A 122 -11.52 35.62 11.67
N SER A 123 -11.19 36.13 10.48
CA SER A 123 -11.13 35.30 9.26
C SER A 123 -10.03 34.24 9.32
N GLU A 124 -8.84 34.60 9.81
CA GLU A 124 -7.70 33.70 9.89
C GLU A 124 -7.96 32.59 10.90
N TRP A 125 -8.55 32.97 12.04
CA TRP A 125 -8.98 32.02 13.06
C TRP A 125 -10.04 31.06 12.51
N LEU A 126 -11.09 31.58 11.86
CA LEU A 126 -12.18 30.76 11.32
C LEU A 126 -11.65 29.75 10.28
N GLN A 127 -10.80 30.20 9.37
CA GLN A 127 -10.20 29.32 8.38
C GLN A 127 -9.33 28.22 9.02
N THR A 128 -8.48 28.61 9.98
CA THR A 128 -7.61 27.67 10.71
C THR A 128 -8.43 26.62 11.44
N MET A 129 -9.49 27.03 12.13
CA MET A 129 -10.39 26.13 12.86
C MET A 129 -11.17 25.20 11.93
N LEU A 130 -11.68 25.70 10.81
CA LEU A 130 -12.39 24.88 9.85
C LEU A 130 -11.50 23.82 9.23
N VAL A 131 -10.25 24.14 8.88
CA VAL A 131 -9.28 23.15 8.39
C VAL A 131 -9.12 22.00 9.38
N GLN A 132 -8.93 22.31 10.66
CA GLN A 132 -8.71 21.30 11.71
C GLN A 132 -9.94 20.41 11.94
N VAL A 133 -11.14 21.00 11.92
CA VAL A 133 -12.40 20.25 12.03
C VAL A 133 -12.63 19.35 10.82
N LEU A 134 -12.36 19.84 9.61
CA LEU A 134 -12.51 19.08 8.37
C LEU A 134 -11.55 17.90 8.32
N ASP A 135 -10.28 18.11 8.68
CA ASP A 135 -9.23 17.09 8.77
C ASP A 135 -9.60 15.99 9.77
N ALA A 136 -10.01 16.37 10.98
CA ALA A 136 -10.48 15.43 12.00
C ALA A 136 -11.70 14.61 11.54
N LEU A 137 -12.66 15.26 10.88
CA LEU A 137 -13.88 14.59 10.43
C LEU A 137 -13.61 13.66 9.23
N GLU A 138 -12.71 14.04 8.32
CA GLU A 138 -12.27 13.17 7.23
C GLU A 138 -11.55 11.93 7.78
N TYR A 139 -10.67 12.09 8.76
CA TYR A 139 -9.99 10.97 9.42
C TYR A 139 -11.00 9.99 10.04
N LEU A 140 -11.99 10.47 10.79
CA LEU A 140 -13.04 9.62 11.35
C LEU A 140 -13.82 8.90 10.26
N HIS A 141 -14.24 9.62 9.22
CA HIS A 141 -15.00 9.06 8.11
C HIS A 141 -14.19 8.07 7.29
N HIS A 142 -12.87 8.22 7.20
CA HIS A 142 -11.98 7.27 6.53
C HIS A 142 -11.90 5.94 7.28
N LEU A 143 -11.95 5.98 8.62
CA LEU A 143 -11.97 4.80 9.49
C LEU A 143 -13.38 4.19 9.68
N ASP A 144 -14.38 4.63 8.91
CA ASP A 144 -15.79 4.25 9.08
C ASP A 144 -16.39 4.57 10.47
N ILE A 145 -15.80 5.54 11.17
CA ILE A 145 -16.29 6.04 12.46
C ILE A 145 -17.16 7.27 12.22
N LEU A 146 -18.34 7.27 12.83
CA LEU A 146 -19.27 8.40 12.81
C LEU A 146 -19.17 9.16 14.13
N HIS A 147 -19.21 10.49 14.11
CA HIS A 147 -19.23 11.25 15.35
C HIS A 147 -20.59 11.18 16.04
N ARG A 148 -21.69 11.29 15.27
CA ARG A 148 -23.12 11.16 15.70
C ARG A 148 -23.63 12.19 16.70
N ASN A 149 -22.75 13.00 17.29
CA ASN A 149 -23.08 14.03 18.28
C ASN A 149 -22.25 15.31 18.04
N LEU A 150 -22.03 15.64 16.77
CA LEU A 150 -21.26 16.82 16.40
C LEU A 150 -22.09 18.09 16.66
N LYS A 151 -21.57 18.96 17.53
CA LYS A 151 -22.17 20.25 17.94
C LYS A 151 -21.07 21.15 18.49
N PRO A 152 -21.27 22.49 18.63
CA PRO A 152 -20.20 23.39 19.04
C PRO A 152 -19.58 23.07 20.41
N SER A 153 -20.37 22.58 21.37
CA SER A 153 -19.85 22.16 22.69
C SER A 153 -18.91 20.94 22.62
N ASN A 154 -18.98 20.19 21.52
CA ASN A 154 -18.19 18.98 21.30
C ASN A 154 -17.00 19.22 20.36
N ILE A 155 -16.67 20.50 20.11
CA ILE A 155 -15.42 20.93 19.48
C ILE A 155 -14.65 21.73 20.54
N ALA A 156 -13.73 21.05 21.22
CA ALA A 156 -12.91 21.63 22.27
C ALA A 156 -11.90 22.63 21.70
N LEU A 157 -11.70 23.74 22.39
CA LEU A 157 -10.64 24.70 22.11
C LEU A 157 -9.50 24.46 23.11
N VAL A 158 -8.44 23.79 22.64
CA VAL A 158 -7.29 23.43 23.47
C VAL A 158 -6.35 24.63 23.66
N ARG A 159 -6.18 25.42 22.59
CA ARG A 159 -5.43 26.68 22.56
C ARG A 159 -6.10 27.62 21.56
N ARG A 160 -5.70 28.89 21.54
CA ARG A 160 -6.26 29.92 20.65
C ARG A 160 -6.48 29.44 19.21
N ASN A 161 -5.49 28.80 18.59
CA ASN A 161 -5.57 28.31 17.21
C ASN A 161 -5.50 26.77 17.13
N HIS A 162 -6.02 26.05 18.13
CA HIS A 162 -6.01 24.59 18.12
C HIS A 162 -7.29 24.00 18.71
N CYS A 163 -8.03 23.23 17.91
CA CYS A 163 -9.25 22.55 18.32
C CYS A 163 -9.15 21.01 18.21
N LYS A 164 -10.00 20.33 18.99
CA LYS A 164 -10.17 18.88 18.96
C LYS A 164 -11.66 18.51 18.97
N LEU A 165 -12.04 17.51 18.17
CA LEU A 165 -13.36 16.88 18.29
C LEU A 165 -13.39 16.01 19.56
N GLN A 166 -14.51 16.01 20.27
CA GLN A 166 -14.69 15.23 21.51
C GLN A 166 -16.09 14.61 21.59
N ASP A 167 -16.30 13.71 22.54
CA ASP A 167 -17.62 13.11 22.81
C ASP A 167 -18.22 12.36 21.61
N LEU A 168 -17.39 11.50 20.99
CA LEU A 168 -17.82 10.52 20.00
C LEU A 168 -18.78 9.51 20.63
N SER A 169 -19.73 9.02 19.83
CA SER A 169 -20.76 8.07 20.26
C SER A 169 -20.84 6.87 19.32
N CYS A 170 -21.20 5.68 19.83
CA CYS A 170 -21.47 4.49 19.03
C CYS A 170 -22.97 4.12 19.00
N GLN A 171 -23.31 2.99 18.38
CA GLN A 171 -24.71 2.55 18.21
C GLN A 171 -25.22 1.85 19.45
N ALA A 172 -24.39 1.01 20.07
CA ALA A 172 -24.73 0.32 21.30
C ALA A 172 -25.11 1.28 22.44
N LEU A 173 -24.51 2.49 22.53
CA LEU A 173 -24.94 3.47 23.54
C LEU A 173 -26.37 4.00 23.33
N MET A 174 -26.97 3.83 22.14
CA MET A 174 -28.31 4.31 21.79
C MET A 174 -29.40 3.30 22.16
N THR A 175 -29.52 2.98 23.45
CA THR A 175 -30.58 2.11 24.00
C THR A 175 -31.99 2.66 23.72
N HIS A 176 -33.03 1.83 23.86
CA HIS A 176 -34.41 2.31 23.78
C HIS A 176 -34.70 3.45 24.76
N ARG A 177 -34.11 3.41 25.97
CA ARG A 177 -34.22 4.49 26.96
C ARG A 177 -33.47 5.74 26.53
N ALA A 178 -32.24 5.63 26.03
CA ALA A 178 -31.50 6.78 25.50
C ALA A 178 -32.23 7.40 24.30
N LYS A 179 -32.75 6.57 23.39
CA LYS A 179 -33.58 7.01 22.26
C LYS A 179 -34.86 7.71 22.74
N TRP A 180 -35.50 7.17 23.77
CA TRP A 180 -36.65 7.80 24.40
C TRP A 180 -36.26 9.14 25.04
N ASN A 181 -35.19 9.21 25.82
CA ASN A 181 -34.71 10.44 26.44
C ASN A 181 -34.41 11.50 25.38
N VAL A 182 -33.73 11.13 24.29
CA VAL A 182 -33.55 12.01 23.14
C VAL A 182 -34.92 12.44 22.62
N ARG A 183 -35.87 11.55 22.33
CA ARG A 183 -37.21 11.94 21.81
C ARG A 183 -38.00 12.84 22.77
N ALA A 184 -38.05 12.48 24.04
CA ALA A 184 -38.76 13.14 25.13
C ALA A 184 -38.10 14.44 25.58
N GLU A 185 -36.83 14.68 25.25
CA GLU A 185 -36.18 15.97 25.46
C GLU A 185 -36.93 17.04 24.66
N GLU A 186 -37.73 17.84 25.37
CA GLU A 186 -38.55 18.90 24.78
C GLU A 186 -37.71 20.11 24.37
N ASP A 187 -36.52 20.30 24.95
CA ASP A 187 -35.64 21.42 24.65
C ASP A 187 -35.16 21.37 23.19
N PRO A 188 -35.67 22.27 22.31
CA PRO A 188 -35.27 22.31 20.91
C PRO A 188 -33.78 22.63 20.72
N CYS A 189 -33.13 23.25 21.70
CA CYS A 189 -31.73 23.66 21.62
C CYS A 189 -30.79 22.46 21.52
N LYS A 190 -31.04 21.41 22.31
CA LYS A 190 -30.18 20.21 22.37
C LYS A 190 -30.19 19.37 21.09
N LYS A 191 -31.26 19.45 20.29
CA LYS A 191 -31.41 18.74 18.98
C LYS A 191 -31.14 19.62 17.78
N SER A 192 -30.71 20.86 17.97
CA SER A 192 -30.72 21.86 16.90
C SER A 192 -29.71 21.57 15.80
N TRP A 193 -28.61 20.85 16.07
CA TRP A 193 -27.60 20.45 15.08
C TRP A 193 -27.82 19.05 14.47
N MET A 194 -28.79 18.28 14.96
CA MET A 194 -29.05 16.93 14.46
C MET A 194 -29.68 16.94 13.07
N ALA A 195 -29.16 16.11 12.17
CA ALA A 195 -29.71 15.90 10.83
C ALA A 195 -31.16 15.38 10.86
N PRO A 196 -31.98 15.65 9.83
CA PRO A 196 -33.35 15.17 9.74
C PRO A 196 -33.46 13.65 9.92
N GLU A 197 -32.59 12.88 9.27
CA GLU A 197 -32.58 11.42 9.36
C GLU A 197 -32.10 10.91 10.74
N ALA A 198 -31.24 11.68 11.42
CA ALA A 198 -30.71 11.34 12.74
C ALA A 198 -31.77 11.44 13.85
N LEU A 199 -32.85 12.21 13.64
CA LEU A 199 -34.02 12.23 14.55
C LEU A 199 -34.73 10.87 14.63
N ASN A 200 -34.60 10.07 13.57
CA ASN A 200 -35.09 8.69 13.51
C ASN A 200 -34.01 7.67 13.88
N PHE A 201 -32.88 8.12 14.44
CA PHE A 201 -31.71 7.30 14.78
C PHE A 201 -31.08 6.59 13.58
N SER A 202 -31.27 7.14 12.37
CA SER A 202 -30.54 6.73 11.17
C SER A 202 -29.33 7.66 11.01
N PHE A 203 -28.14 7.14 11.30
CA PHE A 203 -26.90 7.91 11.25
C PHE A 203 -26.04 7.45 10.08
N SER A 204 -25.42 8.41 9.40
CA SER A 204 -24.43 8.16 8.35
C SER A 204 -23.33 9.22 8.39
N LYS A 205 -22.27 9.04 7.60
CA LYS A 205 -21.23 10.09 7.40
C LYS A 205 -21.87 11.42 7.00
N LYS A 206 -22.92 11.37 6.17
CA LYS A 206 -23.68 12.55 5.73
C LYS A 206 -24.43 13.24 6.87
N SER A 207 -24.82 12.51 7.92
CA SER A 207 -25.45 13.10 9.10
C SER A 207 -24.48 14.02 9.85
N ASP A 208 -23.20 13.64 9.95
CA ASP A 208 -22.16 14.51 10.51
C ASP A 208 -21.92 15.75 9.63
N ILE A 209 -22.02 15.62 8.29
CA ILE A 209 -21.91 16.77 7.37
C ILE A 209 -23.01 17.80 7.60
N TRP A 210 -24.25 17.36 7.84
CA TRP A 210 -25.34 18.28 8.20
C TRP A 210 -25.02 19.01 9.50
N SER A 211 -24.59 18.27 10.52
CA SER A 211 -24.24 18.85 11.82
C SER A 211 -23.10 19.87 11.69
N LEU A 212 -22.07 19.58 10.88
CA LEU A 212 -21.01 20.53 10.56
C LEU A 212 -21.55 21.76 9.83
N GLY A 213 -22.46 21.60 8.86
CA GLY A 213 -23.10 22.71 8.16
C GLY A 213 -23.86 23.64 9.12
N CYS A 214 -24.56 23.09 10.11
CA CYS A 214 -25.20 23.86 11.17
C CYS A 214 -24.19 24.62 12.05
N ILE A 215 -23.02 24.04 12.32
CA ILE A 215 -21.95 24.69 13.10
C ILE A 215 -21.32 25.85 12.29
N ILE A 216 -21.05 25.63 11.00
CA ILE A 216 -20.54 26.67 10.11
C ILE A 216 -21.55 27.83 10.02
N LEU A 217 -22.84 27.51 9.88
CA LEU A 217 -23.92 28.49 9.89
C LEU A 217 -23.94 29.31 11.19
N ASP A 218 -23.74 28.67 12.35
CA ASP A 218 -23.63 29.37 13.64
C ASP A 218 -22.41 30.28 13.73
N LEU A 219 -21.24 29.80 13.31
CA LEU A 219 -20.00 30.58 13.30
C LEU A 219 -20.12 31.81 12.40
N ALA A 220 -20.74 31.65 11.23
CA ALA A 220 -20.90 32.72 10.25
C ALA A 220 -22.01 33.73 10.61
N SER A 221 -23.01 33.32 11.40
CA SER A 221 -24.16 34.18 11.75
C SER A 221 -24.16 34.73 13.17
N CYS A 222 -23.19 34.32 14.01
CA CYS A 222 -23.14 34.71 15.42
C CYS A 222 -23.09 36.24 15.66
N SER A 223 -22.62 37.03 14.70
CA SER A 223 -22.57 38.50 14.83
C SER A 223 -23.93 39.18 14.69
N PHE A 224 -24.94 38.51 14.12
CA PHE A 224 -26.25 39.10 13.84
C PHE A 224 -27.46 38.23 14.23
N PHE A 225 -27.27 36.96 14.58
CA PHE A 225 -28.31 36.15 15.21
C PHE A 225 -28.06 35.90 16.69
N THR A 226 -29.13 36.07 17.48
CA THR A 226 -29.18 35.55 18.85
C THR A 226 -29.20 34.02 18.86
N GLY A 227 -28.88 33.42 20.00
CA GLY A 227 -28.92 31.96 20.15
C GLY A 227 -30.30 31.35 19.84
N VAL A 228 -31.37 32.08 20.18
CA VAL A 228 -32.76 31.66 19.95
C VAL A 228 -33.11 31.70 18.46
N GLU A 229 -32.76 32.79 17.76
CA GLU A 229 -32.98 32.90 16.31
C GLU A 229 -32.21 31.84 15.53
N ALA A 230 -30.94 31.63 15.86
CA ALA A 230 -30.12 30.61 15.21
C ALA A 230 -30.70 29.20 15.42
N MET A 231 -31.20 28.89 16.62
CA MET A 231 -31.89 27.63 16.91
C MET A 231 -33.17 27.48 16.08
N HIS A 232 -34.00 28.51 15.99
CA HIS A 232 -35.22 28.47 15.17
C HIS A 232 -34.91 28.27 13.70
N LEU A 233 -33.88 28.93 13.17
CA LEU A 233 -33.40 28.75 11.81
C LEU A 233 -32.99 27.30 11.54
N ARG A 234 -32.11 26.72 12.38
CA ARG A 234 -31.72 25.30 12.21
C ARG A 234 -32.92 24.36 12.25
N LYS A 235 -33.89 24.64 13.14
CA LYS A 235 -35.13 23.86 13.23
C LYS A 235 -35.96 23.97 11.96
N SER A 236 -36.12 25.17 11.38
CA SER A 236 -36.90 25.37 10.15
C SER A 236 -36.23 24.75 8.94
N LEU A 237 -34.89 24.78 8.84
CA LEU A 237 -34.14 24.21 7.71
C LEU A 237 -34.37 22.71 7.51
N ARG A 238 -34.70 21.97 8.58
CA ARG A 238 -35.06 20.54 8.48
C ARG A 238 -36.36 20.28 7.72
N GLN A 239 -37.25 21.26 7.66
CA GLN A 239 -38.56 21.14 7.00
C GLN A 239 -38.64 21.97 5.72
N GLN A 240 -38.03 23.16 5.73
CA GLN A 240 -38.06 24.14 4.66
C GLN A 240 -36.66 24.76 4.45
N PRO A 241 -35.87 24.26 3.48
CA PRO A 241 -34.52 24.77 3.19
C PRO A 241 -34.48 26.23 2.72
N GLY A 242 -35.62 26.77 2.24
CA GLY A 242 -35.71 28.13 1.70
C GLY A 242 -35.31 29.24 2.69
N GLY A 243 -35.34 28.97 4.00
CA GLY A 243 -34.86 29.91 5.02
C GLY A 243 -33.35 30.18 5.00
N LEU A 244 -32.56 29.37 4.29
CA LEU A 244 -31.11 29.58 4.19
C LEU A 244 -30.75 30.80 3.33
N ARG A 245 -31.56 31.10 2.30
CA ARG A 245 -31.25 32.13 1.30
C ARG A 245 -31.12 33.52 1.90
N SER A 246 -32.06 33.94 2.73
CA SER A 246 -32.04 35.27 3.36
C SER A 246 -30.83 35.45 4.28
N VAL A 247 -30.40 34.37 4.94
CA VAL A 247 -29.24 34.38 5.83
C VAL A 247 -27.95 34.49 5.03
N LEU A 248 -27.84 33.76 3.92
CA LEU A 248 -26.72 33.86 3.00
C LEU A 248 -26.60 35.26 2.37
N GLU A 249 -27.73 35.88 2.00
CA GLU A 249 -27.77 37.28 1.54
C GLU A 249 -27.27 38.23 2.65
N THR A 250 -27.72 38.05 3.89
CA THR A 250 -27.25 38.83 5.05
C THR A 250 -25.75 38.64 5.32
N MET A 251 -25.22 37.43 5.14
CA MET A 251 -23.78 37.15 5.30
C MET A 251 -22.92 37.91 4.28
N ALA A 252 -23.40 38.00 3.03
CA ALA A 252 -22.74 38.77 1.98
C ALA A 252 -22.80 40.28 2.27
N GLU A 253 -23.97 40.79 2.67
CA GLU A 253 -24.15 42.21 3.02
C GLU A 253 -23.30 42.66 4.21
N ARG A 254 -23.07 41.77 5.17
CA ARG A 254 -22.28 42.03 6.38
C ARG A 254 -20.80 41.68 6.26
N GLU A 255 -20.34 41.33 5.05
CA GLU A 255 -18.94 40.99 4.76
C GLU A 255 -18.37 39.93 5.72
N VAL A 256 -19.17 38.90 6.03
CA VAL A 256 -18.71 37.80 6.90
C VAL A 256 -17.53 37.08 6.25
N PRO A 257 -16.46 36.74 6.99
CA PRO A 257 -15.35 35.96 6.49
C PRO A 257 -15.80 34.68 5.80
N LEU A 258 -15.20 34.39 4.64
CA LEU A 258 -15.50 33.22 3.83
C LEU A 258 -16.97 33.15 3.33
N ALA A 259 -17.71 34.27 3.29
CA ALA A 259 -19.09 34.31 2.81
C ALA A 259 -19.26 33.66 1.43
N ASP A 260 -18.36 33.94 0.47
CA ASP A 260 -18.37 33.32 -0.87
C ASP A 260 -18.29 31.79 -0.83
N THR A 261 -17.46 31.26 0.07
CA THR A 261 -17.30 29.82 0.27
C THR A 261 -18.56 29.23 0.92
N PHE A 262 -19.13 29.91 1.93
CA PHE A 262 -20.33 29.46 2.62
C PHE A 262 -21.59 29.53 1.77
N LEU A 263 -21.67 30.51 0.84
CA LEU A 263 -22.72 30.62 -0.18
C LEU A 263 -22.83 29.36 -1.05
N ILE A 264 -21.70 28.69 -1.29
CA ILE A 264 -21.64 27.44 -2.07
C ILE A 264 -21.81 26.22 -1.15
N LEU A 265 -21.12 26.20 -0.01
CA LEU A 265 -21.08 25.01 0.87
C LEU A 265 -22.39 24.78 1.61
N LEU A 266 -22.98 25.80 2.22
CA LEU A 266 -24.12 25.60 3.14
C LEU A 266 -25.36 25.00 2.44
N PRO A 267 -25.75 25.42 1.23
CA PRO A 267 -26.85 24.77 0.50
C PRO A 267 -26.61 23.28 0.25
N GLU A 268 -25.37 22.90 -0.05
CA GLU A 268 -24.98 21.51 -0.36
C GLU A 268 -24.85 20.63 0.90
N MET A 269 -24.39 21.21 2.02
CA MET A 269 -24.27 20.52 3.31
C MET A 269 -25.62 20.37 4.02
N LEU A 270 -26.54 21.31 3.82
CA LEU A 270 -27.85 21.38 4.50
C LEU A 270 -28.99 20.85 3.61
N GLN A 271 -28.68 19.91 2.71
CA GLN A 271 -29.70 19.14 1.99
C GLN A 271 -30.44 18.18 2.92
N VAL A 272 -31.78 18.21 2.90
CA VAL A 272 -32.62 17.37 3.78
C VAL A 272 -32.44 15.89 3.44
N ASN A 273 -32.35 15.57 2.14
CA ASN A 273 -32.08 14.21 1.68
C ASN A 273 -30.57 13.88 1.79
N PRO A 274 -30.15 12.88 2.60
CA PRO A 274 -28.73 12.57 2.79
C PRO A 274 -28.03 12.06 1.52
N THR A 275 -28.76 11.53 0.52
CA THR A 275 -28.15 11.09 -0.75
C THR A 275 -27.69 12.25 -1.61
N GLU A 276 -28.40 13.38 -1.56
CA GLU A 276 -28.09 14.62 -2.29
C GLU A 276 -27.05 15.48 -1.56
N ARG A 277 -26.90 15.27 -0.25
CA ARG A 277 -25.94 16.00 0.58
C ARG A 277 -24.50 15.68 0.18
N ILE A 278 -23.61 16.66 0.13
CA ILE A 278 -22.20 16.43 -0.24
C ILE A 278 -21.42 15.60 0.81
N THR A 279 -20.28 15.03 0.41
CA THR A 279 -19.37 14.29 1.30
C THR A 279 -18.31 15.21 1.94
N ILE A 280 -17.60 14.72 2.96
CA ILE A 280 -16.47 15.46 3.55
C ILE A 280 -15.39 15.82 2.51
N LYS A 281 -15.10 14.90 1.57
CA LYS A 281 -14.13 15.13 0.49
C LYS A 281 -14.56 16.27 -0.43
N ASP A 282 -15.85 16.35 -0.73
CA ASP A 282 -16.41 17.43 -1.54
C ASP A 282 -16.33 18.77 -0.79
N VAL A 283 -16.63 18.78 0.51
CA VAL A 283 -16.51 19.97 1.37
C VAL A 283 -15.07 20.49 1.35
N ILE A 284 -14.09 19.60 1.56
CA ILE A 284 -12.65 19.93 1.49
C ILE A 284 -12.30 20.49 0.10
N ARG A 285 -12.72 19.81 -0.97
CA ARG A 285 -12.44 20.27 -2.35
C ARG A 285 -13.03 21.65 -2.64
N ILE A 286 -14.24 21.95 -2.20
CA ILE A 286 -14.88 23.26 -2.42
C ILE A 286 -14.20 24.33 -1.57
N THR A 287 -13.85 24.00 -0.32
CA THR A 287 -13.18 24.93 0.61
C THR A 287 -11.79 25.34 0.11
N PHE A 288 -11.04 24.42 -0.51
CA PHE A 288 -9.65 24.66 -0.91
C PHE A 288 -9.40 24.73 -2.44
N GLY A 289 -10.36 24.34 -3.28
CA GLY A 289 -10.18 24.20 -4.72
C GLY A 289 -10.38 25.47 -5.55
N ARG A 290 -10.92 26.56 -4.98
CA ARG A 290 -11.08 27.85 -5.67
C ARG A 290 -10.01 28.86 -5.23
N GLY A 291 -8.87 28.85 -5.91
CA GLY A 291 -8.19 30.03 -6.48
C GLY A 291 -7.89 31.29 -5.64
N SER A 292 -8.04 31.33 -4.32
CA SER A 292 -7.68 32.50 -3.51
C SER A 292 -6.87 32.14 -2.28
N LEU A 293 -5.62 31.74 -2.52
CA LEU A 293 -4.47 32.05 -1.66
C LEU A 293 -3.22 32.03 -2.56
N LYS A 294 -2.89 33.19 -3.11
CA LYS A 294 -1.55 33.45 -3.66
C LYS A 294 -0.55 33.44 -2.50
N SER A 295 0.60 32.83 -2.76
CA SER A 295 1.78 32.67 -1.89
C SER A 295 1.57 31.89 -0.59
N SER A 296 1.27 30.59 -0.73
CA SER A 296 1.89 29.51 0.06
C SER A 296 1.73 28.19 -0.70
N SER A 297 2.21 28.19 -1.96
CA SER A 297 2.50 26.95 -2.67
C SER A 297 3.84 26.40 -2.17
N SER A 298 3.86 25.96 -0.93
CA SER A 298 4.67 24.84 -0.50
C SER A 298 3.68 23.72 -0.25
N ALA A 299 3.98 22.57 -0.84
CA ALA A 299 3.18 21.36 -0.85
C ALA A 299 2.51 21.03 0.50
N LEU A 300 1.42 20.25 0.42
CA LEU A 300 0.83 19.46 1.49
C LEU A 300 1.86 18.53 2.17
N THR A 301 2.86 19.10 2.83
CA THR A 301 3.66 18.42 3.83
C THR A 301 2.79 18.27 5.05
N LEU A 302 2.55 17.02 5.46
CA LEU A 302 2.09 16.64 6.78
C LEU A 302 2.76 17.54 7.84
N HIS A 303 2.03 18.54 8.32
CA HIS A 303 2.27 19.10 9.63
C HIS A 303 1.29 18.39 10.56
N GLY A 304 1.69 17.18 10.98
CA GLY A 304 1.15 16.60 12.21
C GLY A 304 1.57 17.45 13.42
N PRO A 305 1.09 17.11 14.63
CA PRO A 305 1.29 17.92 15.83
C PRO A 305 2.75 18.33 15.96
N GLY A 306 2.99 19.60 16.27
CA GLY A 306 4.33 20.10 16.51
C GLY A 306 5.02 19.21 17.54
N ILE A 307 5.97 18.40 17.06
CA ILE A 307 6.90 17.64 17.89
C ILE A 307 7.42 18.62 18.96
N PRO A 308 7.37 18.29 20.26
CA PRO A 308 7.88 19.16 21.31
C PRO A 308 9.24 19.74 20.91
N GLU A 309 9.48 21.05 21.12
CA GLU A 309 10.70 21.72 20.64
C GLU A 309 11.97 20.97 21.06
N GLU A 310 11.97 20.33 22.23
CA GLU A 310 13.03 19.47 22.72
C GLU A 310 13.28 18.25 21.81
N VAL A 311 12.23 17.50 21.44
CA VAL A 311 12.35 16.35 20.53
C VAL A 311 12.69 16.80 19.10
N ALA A 312 12.17 17.95 18.67
CA ALA A 312 12.52 18.53 17.38
C ALA A 312 14.00 18.94 17.34
N SER A 313 14.52 19.55 18.40
CA SER A 313 15.94 19.90 18.54
C SER A 313 16.84 18.66 18.59
N MET A 314 16.43 17.62 19.34
CA MET A 314 17.14 16.33 19.40
C MET A 314 17.22 15.64 18.03
N LEU A 315 16.16 15.71 17.22
CA LEU A 315 16.18 15.15 15.87
C LEU A 315 16.97 16.01 14.87
N LEU A 316 17.04 17.32 15.07
CA LEU A 316 17.78 18.23 14.17
C LEU A 316 19.29 18.18 14.45
N GLU A 317 19.68 18.21 15.72
CA GLU A 317 21.09 18.35 16.16
C GLU A 317 21.71 17.03 16.65
N GLY A 318 20.92 15.97 16.82
CA GLY A 318 21.37 14.68 17.34
C GLY A 318 22.24 13.85 16.39
N ASN A 319 23.14 13.06 16.98
CA ASN A 319 23.88 12.00 16.29
C ASN A 319 23.00 10.74 16.12
N MET A 320 23.47 9.75 15.36
CA MET A 320 22.70 8.54 15.07
C MET A 320 22.17 7.84 16.33
N ALA A 321 22.98 7.70 17.39
CA ALA A 321 22.56 7.04 18.63
C ALA A 321 21.39 7.79 19.29
N SER A 322 21.47 9.12 19.38
CA SER A 322 20.37 9.93 19.93
C SER A 322 19.09 9.87 19.07
N ILE A 323 19.22 9.80 17.74
CA ILE A 323 18.07 9.65 16.85
C ILE A 323 17.41 8.28 17.05
N LEU A 324 18.20 7.20 17.18
CA LEU A 324 17.69 5.86 17.47
C LEU A 324 16.99 5.78 18.83
N GLU A 325 17.56 6.44 19.86
CA GLU A 325 16.94 6.53 21.18
C GLU A 325 15.59 7.26 21.12
N VAL A 326 15.50 8.37 20.37
CA VAL A 326 14.23 9.08 20.13
C VAL A 326 13.25 8.19 19.37
N MET A 327 13.69 7.48 18.33
CA MET A 327 12.82 6.56 17.58
C MET A 327 12.27 5.44 18.49
N GLN A 328 13.09 4.87 19.36
CA GLN A 328 12.67 3.83 20.31
C GLN A 328 11.74 4.38 21.40
N THR A 329 12.02 5.59 21.91
CA THR A 329 11.23 6.24 22.97
C THR A 329 9.84 6.64 22.47
N PHE A 330 9.77 7.15 21.24
CA PHE A 330 8.54 7.63 20.62
C PHE A 330 8.03 6.68 19.52
N SER A 331 8.19 5.36 19.71
CA SER A 331 7.89 4.35 18.69
C SER A 331 6.42 4.32 18.24
N SER A 332 5.51 4.80 19.11
CA SER A 332 4.08 4.94 18.83
C SER A 332 3.69 6.16 17.99
N HIS A 333 4.60 7.11 17.76
CA HIS A 333 4.29 8.41 17.12
C HIS A 333 4.79 8.46 15.66
N PRO A 334 3.90 8.34 14.66
CA PRO A 334 4.28 8.25 13.25
C PRO A 334 5.04 9.48 12.75
N GLU A 335 4.72 10.68 13.24
CA GLU A 335 5.37 11.91 12.82
C GLU A 335 6.84 11.96 13.26
N VAL A 336 7.12 11.48 14.48
CA VAL A 336 8.47 11.37 15.03
C VAL A 336 9.28 10.36 14.22
N GLN A 337 8.69 9.20 13.92
CA GLN A 337 9.33 8.17 13.10
C GLN A 337 9.65 8.69 11.70
N LEU A 338 8.70 9.34 11.04
CA LEU A 338 8.88 9.93 9.71
C LEU A 338 9.97 11.01 9.70
N ARG A 339 9.99 11.90 10.70
CA ARG A 339 11.00 12.96 10.78
C ARG A 339 12.39 12.37 11.09
N ALA A 340 12.48 11.40 11.99
CA ALA A 340 13.73 10.72 12.32
C ALA A 340 14.30 9.97 11.10
N MET A 341 13.48 9.18 10.40
CA MET A 341 13.91 8.47 9.19
C MET A 341 14.32 9.44 8.06
N LYS A 342 13.59 10.55 7.87
CA LYS A 342 13.98 11.61 6.93
C LYS A 342 15.31 12.27 7.31
N ARG A 343 15.54 12.51 8.60
CA ARG A 343 16.83 13.01 9.08
C ARG A 343 17.94 12.02 8.79
N LEU A 344 17.77 10.75 9.13
CA LEU A 344 18.76 9.69 8.87
C LEU A 344 19.14 9.61 7.39
N MET A 345 18.18 9.74 6.46
CA MET A 345 18.46 9.79 5.02
C MET A 345 19.26 11.03 4.59
N SER A 346 19.17 12.14 5.32
CA SER A 346 19.88 13.39 5.04
C SER A 346 21.26 13.49 5.69
N MET A 347 21.62 12.53 6.56
CA MET A 347 22.88 12.60 7.31
C MET A 347 24.10 12.27 6.43
N PRO A 348 25.23 12.97 6.65
CA PRO A 348 26.52 12.60 6.06
C PRO A 348 26.96 11.19 6.47
N GLU A 349 27.68 10.50 5.56
CA GLU A 349 28.07 9.10 5.73
C GLU A 349 29.01 8.85 6.93
N ASP A 350 29.86 9.82 7.23
CA ASP A 350 30.75 9.83 8.40
C ASP A 350 29.97 9.89 9.72
N GLN A 351 28.78 10.51 9.73
CA GLN A 351 27.93 10.64 10.92
C GLN A 351 26.99 9.45 11.13
N LEU A 352 26.68 8.71 10.06
CA LEU A 352 25.91 7.45 10.12
C LEU A 352 26.74 6.29 10.66
N GLY A 353 28.07 6.42 10.74
CA GLY A 353 28.94 5.36 11.26
C GLY A 353 28.92 4.10 10.39
N LEU A 354 29.07 4.27 9.07
CA LEU A 354 29.04 3.15 8.12
C LEU A 354 30.07 2.03 8.49
N PRO A 355 29.78 0.72 8.31
CA PRO A 355 28.75 0.15 7.43
C PRO A 355 27.35 0.36 7.99
N TRP A 356 26.91 -0.26 9.10
CA TRP A 356 25.69 0.10 9.85
C TRP A 356 25.71 -0.63 11.20
N PRO A 357 25.11 -0.10 12.28
CA PRO A 357 24.78 -0.90 13.45
C PRO A 357 23.53 -1.75 13.16
N SER A 358 23.56 -3.03 13.50
CA SER A 358 22.40 -3.93 13.49
C SER A 358 21.18 -3.34 14.24
N GLU A 359 21.44 -2.44 15.18
CA GLU A 359 20.43 -1.68 15.93
C GLU A 359 19.55 -0.80 15.04
N LEU A 360 20.10 -0.12 14.02
CA LEU A 360 19.30 0.73 13.13
C LEU A 360 18.30 -0.09 12.34
N VAL A 361 18.75 -1.21 11.76
CA VAL A 361 17.88 -2.13 11.02
C VAL A 361 16.80 -2.70 11.94
N ALA A 362 17.18 -3.14 13.15
CA ALA A 362 16.23 -3.65 14.13
C ALA A 362 15.17 -2.61 14.55
N VAL A 363 15.57 -1.36 14.78
CA VAL A 363 14.64 -0.26 15.12
C VAL A 363 13.68 0.01 13.96
N VAL A 364 14.17 0.08 12.72
CA VAL A 364 13.31 0.32 11.56
C VAL A 364 12.32 -0.83 11.34
N ILE A 365 12.76 -2.10 11.47
CA ILE A 365 11.86 -3.26 11.41
C ILE A 365 10.79 -3.19 12.50
N ALA A 366 11.18 -2.84 13.74
CA ALA A 366 10.24 -2.70 14.85
C ALA A 366 9.20 -1.59 14.58
N VAL A 367 9.63 -0.46 14.03
CA VAL A 367 8.74 0.64 13.63
C VAL A 367 7.79 0.20 12.52
N MET A 368 8.27 -0.48 11.49
CA MET A 368 7.43 -1.01 10.41
C MET A 368 6.37 -1.96 10.95
N LYS A 369 6.72 -2.83 11.90
CA LYS A 369 5.79 -3.75 12.55
C LYS A 369 4.75 -3.03 13.42
N GLN A 370 5.16 -2.00 14.17
CA GLN A 370 4.28 -1.25 15.05
C GLN A 370 3.32 -0.33 14.27
N GLN A 371 3.79 0.24 13.17
CA GLN A 371 3.08 1.21 12.33
C GLN A 371 2.61 0.59 11.00
N GLU A 372 2.20 -0.68 11.04
CA GLU A 372 1.87 -1.47 9.85
C GLU A 372 0.79 -0.81 8.98
N ARG A 373 -0.21 -0.17 9.62
CA ARG A 373 -1.34 0.47 8.94
C ARG A 373 -1.04 1.84 8.34
N ILE A 374 0.17 2.38 8.52
CA ILE A 374 0.51 3.73 8.06
C ILE A 374 1.43 3.65 6.84
N LEU A 375 0.84 3.85 5.66
CA LEU A 375 1.54 3.72 4.39
C LEU A 375 2.80 4.59 4.29
N GLU A 376 2.73 5.85 4.73
CA GLU A 376 3.87 6.77 4.68
C GLU A 376 5.06 6.28 5.52
N VAL A 377 4.79 5.66 6.68
CA VAL A 377 5.84 5.07 7.52
C VAL A 377 6.48 3.89 6.81
N GLN A 378 5.68 3.00 6.21
CA GLN A 378 6.18 1.86 5.44
C GLN A 378 7.04 2.33 4.25
N LEU A 379 6.57 3.31 3.49
CA LEU A 379 7.30 3.87 2.35
C LEU A 379 8.63 4.53 2.77
N CYS A 380 8.60 5.29 3.86
CA CYS A 380 9.79 5.97 4.38
C CYS A 380 10.81 4.96 4.92
N ALA A 381 10.36 3.97 5.68
CA ALA A 381 11.19 2.88 6.20
C ALA A 381 11.83 2.06 5.08
N CYS A 382 11.05 1.61 4.09
CA CYS A 382 11.59 0.89 2.94
C CYS A 382 12.59 1.74 2.15
N THR A 383 12.36 3.04 2.02
CA THR A 383 13.30 3.95 1.33
C THR A 383 14.59 4.12 2.10
N LEU A 384 14.52 4.28 3.42
CA LEU A 384 15.70 4.34 4.28
C LEU A 384 16.49 3.03 4.21
N LEU A 385 15.81 1.88 4.30
CA LEU A 385 16.46 0.56 4.16
C LEU A 385 17.12 0.40 2.79
N LEU A 386 16.46 0.78 1.69
CA LEU A 386 17.08 0.72 0.35
C LEU A 386 18.31 1.64 0.26
N HIS A 387 18.20 2.87 0.77
CA HIS A 387 19.31 3.83 0.81
C HIS A 387 20.51 3.28 1.57
N ILE A 388 20.23 2.63 2.70
CA ILE A 388 21.22 1.97 3.54
C ILE A 388 21.85 0.81 2.75
N LEU A 389 21.05 -0.20 2.40
CA LEU A 389 21.56 -1.45 1.85
C LEU A 389 22.28 -1.28 0.51
N SER A 390 21.82 -0.36 -0.34
CA SER A 390 22.48 -0.10 -1.63
C SER A 390 23.92 0.38 -1.44
N LYS A 391 24.17 1.23 -0.45
CA LYS A 391 25.53 1.69 -0.10
C LYS A 391 26.39 0.59 0.52
N ALA A 392 25.77 -0.34 1.25
CA ALA A 392 26.47 -1.47 1.87
C ALA A 392 27.05 -2.39 0.79
N LEU A 393 26.23 -2.70 -0.21
CA LEU A 393 26.57 -3.57 -1.32
C LEU A 393 27.74 -3.02 -2.14
N VAL A 394 27.75 -1.71 -2.43
CA VAL A 394 28.84 -1.04 -3.18
C VAL A 394 30.21 -1.21 -2.49
N ARG A 395 30.24 -1.40 -1.17
CA ARG A 395 31.48 -1.54 -0.39
C ARG A 395 31.93 -2.99 -0.19
N ASN A 396 31.26 -3.98 -0.79
CA ASN A 396 31.56 -5.42 -0.64
C ASN A 396 31.74 -5.86 0.82
N MET A 397 30.94 -5.30 1.73
CA MET A 397 31.00 -5.65 3.14
C MET A 397 30.10 -6.86 3.38
N ASP A 398 30.68 -7.99 3.80
CA ASP A 398 29.92 -9.14 4.30
C ASP A 398 29.05 -8.68 5.47
N THR A 399 27.76 -8.49 5.19
CA THR A 399 26.84 -7.92 6.15
C THR A 399 26.58 -8.94 7.27
N LYS A 400 27.18 -8.71 8.44
CA LYS A 400 26.73 -9.27 9.74
C LYS A 400 25.34 -8.72 10.15
N VAL A 401 24.47 -8.42 9.19
CA VAL A 401 23.07 -8.10 9.47
C VAL A 401 22.38 -9.45 9.61
N SER A 402 21.86 -9.73 10.80
CA SER A 402 21.00 -10.91 11.00
C SER A 402 19.69 -10.65 10.25
N TRP A 403 19.62 -11.12 9.00
CA TRP A 403 18.40 -11.18 8.20
C TRP A 403 17.47 -12.24 8.77
N ASP A 404 16.96 -11.96 9.96
CA ASP A 404 16.10 -12.87 10.69
C ASP A 404 14.73 -13.03 10.01
N ASN A 405 13.96 -14.03 10.45
CA ASN A 405 12.60 -14.27 9.95
C ASN A 405 11.69 -13.05 10.11
N SER A 406 12.03 -12.12 11.02
CA SER A 406 11.25 -10.92 11.29
C SER A 406 11.27 -9.98 10.08
N PHE A 407 12.42 -9.73 9.45
CA PHE A 407 12.52 -8.80 8.31
C PHE A 407 11.57 -9.17 7.16
N SER A 408 11.70 -10.40 6.66
CA SER A 408 10.89 -10.92 5.55
C SER A 408 9.39 -10.91 5.88
N SER A 409 9.03 -11.32 7.11
CA SER A 409 7.64 -11.34 7.55
C SER A 409 7.02 -9.93 7.61
N VAL A 410 7.79 -8.93 8.06
CA VAL A 410 7.33 -7.55 8.18
C VAL A 410 7.10 -6.92 6.80
N LEU A 411 8.00 -7.15 5.84
CA LEU A 411 7.81 -6.67 4.46
C LEU A 411 6.58 -7.31 3.79
N LEU A 412 6.40 -8.62 3.97
CA LEU A 412 5.22 -9.33 3.46
C LEU A 412 3.93 -8.79 4.11
N SER A 413 3.93 -8.56 5.42
CA SER A 413 2.79 -7.99 6.14
C SER A 413 2.46 -6.58 5.66
N ALA A 414 3.49 -5.73 5.47
CA ALA A 414 3.32 -4.38 4.95
C ALA A 414 2.69 -4.37 3.56
N MET A 415 3.12 -5.24 2.64
CA MET A 415 2.50 -5.36 1.31
C MET A 415 1.05 -5.87 1.38
N ARG A 416 0.75 -6.81 2.29
CA ARG A 416 -0.63 -7.31 2.49
C ARG A 416 -1.56 -6.26 3.11
N SER A 417 -1.03 -5.41 3.98
CA SER A 417 -1.77 -4.32 4.61
C SER A 417 -2.05 -3.14 3.67
N HIS A 418 -1.28 -3.00 2.59
CA HIS A 418 -1.43 -1.94 1.58
C HIS A 418 -1.40 -2.52 0.15
N PRO A 419 -2.38 -3.36 -0.22
CA PRO A 419 -2.35 -4.12 -1.48
C PRO A 419 -2.40 -3.25 -2.74
N ASP A 420 -2.97 -2.05 -2.64
CA ASP A 420 -3.11 -1.12 -3.77
C ASP A 420 -1.90 -0.19 -3.96
N SER A 421 -0.90 -0.27 -3.08
CA SER A 421 0.24 0.65 -3.09
C SER A 421 1.39 0.16 -3.96
N THR A 422 1.38 0.55 -5.24
CA THR A 422 2.43 0.20 -6.21
C THR A 422 3.82 0.61 -5.73
N ARG A 423 3.95 1.82 -5.17
CA ARG A 423 5.20 2.36 -4.62
C ARG A 423 5.77 1.50 -3.49
N LEU A 424 4.91 0.92 -2.65
CA LEU A 424 5.36 0.07 -1.55
C LEU A 424 5.80 -1.30 -2.06
N ILE A 425 5.00 -1.91 -2.95
CA ILE A 425 5.29 -3.22 -3.56
C ILE A 425 6.66 -3.20 -4.24
N VAL A 426 6.92 -2.22 -5.11
CA VAL A 426 8.21 -2.09 -5.82
C VAL A 426 9.38 -1.97 -4.84
N LYS A 427 9.25 -1.12 -3.80
CA LYS A 427 10.31 -0.94 -2.81
C LYS A 427 10.56 -2.21 -1.99
N ALA A 428 9.50 -2.90 -1.59
CA ALA A 428 9.60 -4.15 -0.85
C ALA A 428 10.22 -5.26 -1.72
N TYR A 429 9.85 -5.37 -2.99
CA TYR A 429 10.47 -6.34 -3.92
C TYR A 429 11.95 -6.07 -4.12
N ASN A 430 12.35 -4.82 -4.29
CA ASN A 430 13.77 -4.46 -4.38
C ASN A 430 14.54 -4.84 -3.11
N LEU A 431 13.98 -4.59 -1.91
CA LEU A 431 14.60 -5.01 -0.65
C LEU A 431 14.73 -6.54 -0.56
N LEU A 432 13.67 -7.27 -0.89
CA LEU A 432 13.67 -8.73 -0.85
C LEU A 432 14.69 -9.32 -1.83
N THR A 433 14.84 -8.72 -3.01
CA THR A 433 15.83 -9.14 -4.02
C THR A 433 17.26 -8.97 -3.52
N MET A 434 17.52 -7.90 -2.76
CA MET A 434 18.84 -7.68 -2.16
C MET A 434 19.15 -8.68 -1.06
N VAL A 435 18.14 -9.10 -0.29
CA VAL A 435 18.30 -10.02 0.84
C VAL A 435 18.30 -11.50 0.42
N SER A 436 17.67 -11.83 -0.71
CA SER A 436 17.58 -13.22 -1.20
C SER A 436 18.93 -13.83 -1.57
N GLY A 437 19.99 -13.04 -1.77
CA GLY A 437 21.36 -13.53 -1.99
C GLY A 437 22.05 -14.14 -0.76
N HIS A 438 21.38 -14.20 0.40
CA HIS A 438 21.89 -14.83 1.61
C HIS A 438 21.26 -16.23 1.83
N GLU A 439 22.08 -17.27 2.01
CA GLU A 439 21.69 -18.70 2.02
C GLU A 439 20.48 -19.06 2.90
N SER A 440 20.23 -18.36 4.02
CA SER A 440 19.10 -18.65 4.93
C SER A 440 17.78 -17.98 4.55
N ALA A 441 17.78 -16.96 3.70
CA ALA A 441 16.63 -16.09 3.47
C ALA A 441 15.65 -16.64 2.41
N SER A 442 16.16 -17.30 1.37
CA SER A 442 15.35 -17.83 0.27
C SER A 442 14.32 -18.87 0.76
N GLU A 443 14.74 -19.81 1.62
CA GLU A 443 13.85 -20.81 2.23
C GLU A 443 12.70 -20.20 3.05
N LEU A 444 12.99 -19.13 3.78
CA LEU A 444 12.03 -18.46 4.66
C LEU A 444 10.98 -17.69 3.87
N LEU A 445 11.41 -17.01 2.81
CA LEU A 445 10.53 -16.27 1.91
C LEU A 445 9.55 -17.20 1.20
N GLN A 446 9.99 -18.40 0.84
CA GLN A 446 9.15 -19.43 0.24
C GLN A 446 8.10 -19.95 1.23
N LYS A 447 8.49 -20.29 2.48
CA LYS A 447 7.53 -20.72 3.52
C LYS A 447 6.49 -19.66 3.87
N ALA A 448 6.79 -18.38 3.66
CA ALA A 448 5.92 -17.26 3.98
C ALA A 448 4.90 -16.90 2.86
N GLY A 449 4.90 -17.63 1.74
CA GLY A 449 3.94 -17.47 0.63
C GLY A 449 4.29 -16.32 -0.33
N LEU A 450 5.59 -16.01 -0.50
CA LEU A 450 6.03 -14.95 -1.41
C LEU A 450 5.74 -15.27 -2.88
N CYS A 451 5.85 -16.54 -3.30
CA CYS A 451 5.61 -16.93 -4.69
C CYS A 451 4.16 -16.70 -5.10
N GLU A 452 3.21 -17.03 -4.22
CA GLU A 452 1.79 -16.75 -4.41
C GLU A 452 1.52 -15.25 -4.48
N LEU A 453 2.22 -14.45 -3.67
CA LEU A 453 2.11 -12.99 -3.70
C LEU A 453 2.65 -12.40 -5.01
N ILE A 454 3.79 -12.89 -5.51
CA ILE A 454 4.35 -12.47 -6.81
C ILE A 454 3.37 -12.84 -7.93
N LEU A 455 2.85 -14.07 -7.94
CA LEU A 455 1.83 -14.49 -8.92
C LEU A 455 0.62 -13.56 -8.89
N GLN A 456 0.10 -13.25 -7.69
CA GLN A 456 -1.04 -12.37 -7.52
C GLN A 456 -0.76 -10.96 -8.05
N HIS A 457 0.37 -10.34 -7.66
CA HIS A 457 0.70 -8.99 -8.07
C HIS A 457 0.98 -8.88 -9.57
N LEU A 458 1.73 -9.82 -10.16
CA LEU A 458 1.97 -9.82 -11.62
C LEU A 458 0.69 -10.04 -12.42
N THR A 459 -0.30 -10.73 -11.85
CA THR A 459 -1.62 -10.90 -12.48
C THR A 459 -2.47 -9.63 -12.39
N ILE A 460 -2.52 -8.99 -11.22
CA ILE A 460 -3.35 -7.78 -10.98
C ILE A 460 -2.75 -6.56 -11.67
N PHE A 461 -1.43 -6.39 -11.59
CA PHE A 461 -0.71 -5.22 -12.06
C PHE A 461 0.07 -5.49 -13.35
N LEU A 462 -0.52 -6.26 -14.27
CA LEU A 462 0.12 -6.64 -15.54
C LEU A 462 0.61 -5.44 -16.37
N GLN A 463 -0.06 -4.30 -16.25
CA GLN A 463 0.26 -3.06 -16.99
C GLN A 463 1.24 -2.14 -16.23
N ASP A 464 1.55 -2.42 -14.96
CA ASP A 464 2.48 -1.61 -14.18
C ASP A 464 3.92 -2.10 -14.40
N ARG A 465 4.67 -1.33 -15.20
CA ARG A 465 6.05 -1.65 -15.58
C ARG A 465 6.96 -1.90 -14.37
N ASP A 466 6.87 -1.07 -13.33
CA ASP A 466 7.81 -1.12 -12.22
C ASP A 466 7.56 -2.33 -11.32
N ILE A 467 6.29 -2.69 -11.10
CA ILE A 467 5.91 -3.92 -10.39
C ILE A 467 6.36 -5.15 -11.19
N CYS A 468 6.10 -5.18 -12.49
CA CYS A 468 6.50 -6.30 -13.34
C CYS A 468 8.02 -6.51 -13.32
N LEU A 469 8.82 -5.46 -13.51
CA LEU A 469 10.28 -5.56 -13.47
C LEU A 469 10.82 -5.99 -12.11
N SER A 470 10.38 -5.35 -11.03
CA SER A 470 10.83 -5.70 -9.68
C SER A 470 10.37 -7.11 -9.28
N GLY A 471 9.20 -7.55 -9.71
CA GLY A 471 8.67 -8.89 -9.50
C GLY A 471 9.45 -9.96 -10.25
N LEU A 472 9.79 -9.72 -11.53
CA LEU A 472 10.64 -10.63 -12.32
C LEU A 472 12.06 -10.70 -11.76
N GLY A 473 12.64 -9.57 -11.32
CA GLY A 473 13.95 -9.55 -10.68
C GLY A 473 14.00 -10.35 -9.37
N LEU A 474 12.97 -10.19 -8.53
CA LEU A 474 12.85 -10.97 -7.30
C LEU A 474 12.65 -12.46 -7.59
N LEU A 475 11.81 -12.80 -8.57
CA LEU A 475 11.57 -14.18 -8.98
C LEU A 475 12.86 -14.83 -9.51
N TRP A 476 13.64 -14.12 -10.32
CA TRP A 476 14.94 -14.59 -10.77
C TRP A 476 15.86 -14.90 -9.59
N ALA A 477 15.96 -13.98 -8.62
CA ALA A 477 16.82 -14.18 -7.45
C ALA A 477 16.41 -15.38 -6.59
N LEU A 478 15.11 -15.69 -6.51
CA LEU A 478 14.61 -16.88 -5.82
C LEU A 478 14.86 -18.18 -6.59
N LEU A 479 14.85 -18.12 -7.92
CA LEU A 479 15.01 -19.28 -8.79
C LEU A 479 16.47 -19.75 -8.94
N VAL A 480 17.44 -18.86 -8.72
CA VAL A 480 18.87 -19.24 -8.75
C VAL A 480 19.16 -20.35 -7.73
N ASP A 481 18.51 -20.31 -6.56
CA ASP A 481 18.63 -21.31 -5.48
C ASP A 481 17.39 -22.23 -5.38
N ALA A 482 16.79 -22.60 -6.52
CA ALA A 482 15.50 -23.31 -6.60
C ALA A 482 15.47 -24.76 -6.05
N ILE A 483 16.49 -25.22 -5.33
CA ILE A 483 16.61 -26.61 -4.79
C ILE A 483 15.40 -27.01 -3.92
N ILE A 484 14.63 -26.05 -3.42
CA ILE A 484 13.63 -26.24 -2.36
C ILE A 484 12.19 -25.91 -2.85
N MET A 485 12.03 -25.44 -4.09
CA MET A 485 10.74 -24.95 -4.58
C MET A 485 9.78 -26.09 -4.98
N LYS A 486 8.50 -25.93 -4.61
CA LYS A 486 7.43 -26.84 -5.05
C LYS A 486 7.17 -26.65 -6.55
N LYS A 487 7.31 -27.73 -7.31
CA LYS A 487 7.10 -27.74 -8.77
C LYS A 487 5.73 -27.18 -9.18
N ASP A 488 4.66 -27.56 -8.47
CA ASP A 488 3.28 -27.11 -8.76
C ASP A 488 3.10 -25.58 -8.74
N THR A 489 3.85 -24.87 -7.88
CA THR A 489 3.80 -23.40 -7.83
C THR A 489 4.59 -22.79 -8.99
N LEU A 490 5.72 -23.41 -9.36
CA LEU A 490 6.59 -22.95 -10.44
C LEU A 490 5.96 -23.08 -11.82
N GLU A 491 5.18 -24.13 -12.07
CA GLU A 491 4.50 -24.38 -13.35
C GLU A 491 3.45 -23.30 -13.71
N LYS A 492 3.07 -22.44 -12.77
CA LYS A 492 2.15 -21.31 -13.01
C LYS A 492 2.84 -20.09 -13.62
N PHE A 493 4.14 -19.92 -13.38
CA PHE A 493 4.88 -18.73 -13.82
C PHE A 493 5.07 -18.61 -15.33
N PRO A 494 5.35 -19.68 -16.11
CA PRO A 494 5.55 -19.55 -17.55
C PRO A 494 4.40 -18.83 -18.27
N ALA A 495 3.15 -19.23 -18.00
CA ALA A 495 1.96 -18.59 -18.58
C ALA A 495 1.86 -17.11 -18.21
N LEU A 496 2.22 -16.75 -16.98
CA LEU A 496 2.16 -15.38 -16.50
C LEU A 496 3.28 -14.51 -17.10
N ILE A 497 4.50 -15.04 -17.21
CA ILE A 497 5.62 -14.31 -17.81
C ILE A 497 5.36 -14.04 -19.30
N ILE A 498 4.78 -15.01 -20.01
CA ILE A 498 4.29 -14.82 -21.38
C ILE A 498 3.35 -13.61 -21.45
N GLN A 499 2.35 -13.54 -20.55
CA GLN A 499 1.40 -12.41 -20.50
C GLN A 499 2.09 -11.09 -20.16
N VAL A 500 3.06 -11.10 -19.22
CA VAL A 500 3.83 -9.89 -18.85
C VAL A 500 4.63 -9.39 -20.05
N LEU A 501 5.35 -10.27 -20.76
CA LEU A 501 6.12 -9.89 -21.95
C LEU A 501 5.21 -9.43 -23.10
N ALA A 502 4.02 -10.03 -23.26
CA ALA A 502 3.04 -9.60 -24.24
C ALA A 502 2.44 -8.22 -23.91
N ALA A 503 2.31 -7.86 -22.63
CA ALA A 503 1.83 -6.56 -22.19
C ALA A 503 2.87 -5.43 -22.40
N HIS A 504 4.17 -5.76 -22.40
CA HIS A 504 5.28 -4.81 -22.57
C HIS A 504 6.17 -5.16 -23.79
N PRO A 505 5.62 -5.18 -25.02
CA PRO A 505 6.24 -5.77 -26.20
C PRO A 505 7.50 -5.06 -26.73
N GLU A 506 7.71 -3.79 -26.36
CA GLU A 506 8.83 -2.95 -26.81
C GLU A 506 9.83 -2.66 -25.68
N ASP A 507 9.60 -3.19 -24.48
CA ASP A 507 10.44 -2.91 -23.31
C ASP A 507 11.62 -3.89 -23.23
N VAL A 508 12.81 -3.38 -23.54
CA VAL A 508 14.05 -4.17 -23.54
C VAL A 508 14.42 -4.67 -22.15
N ASP A 509 14.19 -3.88 -21.09
CA ASP A 509 14.51 -4.30 -19.72
C ASP A 509 13.56 -5.41 -19.27
N MET A 510 12.28 -5.32 -19.66
CA MET A 510 11.28 -6.36 -19.39
C MET A 510 11.63 -7.66 -20.11
N ALA A 511 12.04 -7.56 -21.38
CA ALA A 511 12.50 -8.69 -22.16
C ALA A 511 13.75 -9.36 -21.53
N GLU A 512 14.73 -8.58 -21.08
CA GLU A 512 15.93 -9.10 -20.39
C GLU A 512 15.55 -9.87 -19.11
N ALA A 513 14.71 -9.28 -18.26
CA ALA A 513 14.27 -9.89 -17.01
C ALA A 513 13.40 -11.14 -17.26
N GLY A 514 12.47 -11.09 -18.20
CA GLY A 514 11.60 -12.21 -18.56
C GLY A 514 12.39 -13.38 -19.15
N CYS A 515 13.36 -13.10 -20.04
CA CYS A 515 14.25 -14.13 -20.59
C CYS A 515 15.07 -14.82 -19.50
N ALA A 516 15.58 -14.06 -18.52
CA ALA A 516 16.34 -14.61 -17.40
C ALA A 516 15.51 -15.60 -16.58
N VAL A 517 14.25 -15.24 -16.28
CA VAL A 517 13.34 -16.11 -15.53
C VAL A 517 12.90 -17.33 -16.34
N LEU A 518 12.54 -17.14 -17.62
CA LEU A 518 12.15 -18.25 -18.51
C LEU A 518 13.29 -19.25 -18.70
N TRP A 519 14.54 -18.78 -18.79
CA TRP A 519 15.69 -19.66 -18.82
C TRP A 519 15.79 -20.52 -17.56
N LEU A 520 15.70 -19.94 -16.36
CA LEU A 520 15.74 -20.72 -15.12
C LEU A 520 14.56 -21.71 -15.02
N LEU A 521 13.36 -21.30 -15.41
CA LEU A 521 12.19 -22.20 -15.45
C LEU A 521 12.34 -23.34 -16.45
N SER A 522 13.03 -23.10 -17.57
CA SER A 522 13.36 -24.16 -18.54
C SER A 522 14.32 -25.19 -17.96
N LEU A 523 15.36 -24.75 -17.23
CA LEU A 523 16.32 -25.63 -16.56
C LEU A 523 15.65 -26.49 -15.50
N LEU A 524 14.64 -25.93 -14.81
CA LEU A 524 13.84 -26.62 -13.80
C LEU A 524 12.74 -27.52 -14.41
N GLY A 525 12.60 -27.56 -15.74
CA GLY A 525 11.57 -28.34 -16.42
C GLY A 525 10.14 -27.95 -16.02
N CYS A 526 9.90 -26.66 -15.79
CA CYS A 526 8.61 -26.11 -15.38
C CYS A 526 7.77 -25.58 -16.55
N ILE A 527 8.33 -25.53 -17.77
CA ILE A 527 7.62 -25.11 -18.98
C ILE A 527 6.92 -26.32 -19.59
N ARG A 528 5.59 -26.23 -19.72
CA ARG A 528 4.76 -27.33 -20.22
C ARG A 528 4.81 -27.40 -21.75
N GLU A 529 4.53 -28.57 -22.33
CA GLU A 529 4.58 -28.77 -23.79
C GLU A 529 3.72 -27.75 -24.55
N GLU A 530 2.51 -27.46 -24.06
CA GLU A 530 1.59 -26.49 -24.66
C GLU A 530 2.11 -25.03 -24.69
N GLN A 531 3.16 -24.72 -23.92
CA GLN A 531 3.77 -23.39 -23.83
C GLN A 531 5.09 -23.27 -24.60
N LEU A 532 5.67 -24.40 -25.03
CA LEU A 532 7.03 -24.43 -25.60
C LEU A 532 7.16 -23.52 -26.83
N GLU A 533 6.22 -23.63 -27.76
CA GLU A 533 6.26 -22.85 -29.00
C GLU A 533 6.20 -21.34 -28.72
N GLU A 534 5.31 -20.92 -27.83
CA GLU A 534 5.13 -19.51 -27.48
C GLU A 534 6.37 -18.94 -26.77
N VAL A 535 6.96 -19.71 -25.84
CA VAL A 535 8.20 -19.31 -25.16
C VAL A 535 9.35 -19.19 -26.16
N VAL A 536 9.51 -20.14 -27.10
CA VAL A 536 10.56 -20.07 -28.13
C VAL A 536 10.39 -18.81 -28.98
N VAL A 537 9.17 -18.51 -29.44
CA VAL A 537 8.88 -17.31 -30.23
C VAL A 537 9.21 -16.04 -29.44
N LEU A 538 8.85 -15.98 -28.17
CA LEU A 538 9.15 -14.84 -27.30
C LEU A 538 10.65 -14.64 -27.07
N LEU A 539 11.42 -15.71 -26.86
CA LEU A 539 12.88 -15.62 -26.70
C LEU A 539 13.55 -15.11 -27.99
N LEU A 540 13.15 -15.64 -29.16
CA LEU A 540 13.64 -15.16 -30.45
C LEU A 540 13.26 -13.69 -30.71
N ARG A 541 12.03 -13.30 -30.40
CA ARG A 541 11.58 -11.90 -30.48
C ARG A 541 12.38 -10.99 -29.54
N SER A 542 12.67 -11.45 -28.33
CA SER A 542 13.44 -10.69 -27.35
C SER A 542 14.86 -10.43 -27.84
N ILE A 543 15.51 -11.43 -28.46
CA ILE A 543 16.83 -11.25 -29.08
C ILE A 543 16.78 -10.19 -30.18
N ARG A 544 15.75 -10.21 -31.05
CA ARG A 544 15.57 -9.17 -32.08
C ARG A 544 15.38 -7.78 -31.49
N LEU A 545 14.59 -7.67 -30.42
CA LEU A 545 14.34 -6.41 -29.71
C LEU A 545 15.61 -5.85 -29.06
N GLY A 546 16.45 -6.72 -28.51
CA GLY A 546 17.60 -6.37 -27.69
C GLY A 546 18.96 -6.79 -28.24
N GLN A 547 19.16 -6.78 -29.57
CA GLN A 547 20.42 -7.26 -30.18
C GLN A 547 21.67 -6.59 -29.60
N GLY A 548 21.61 -5.34 -29.12
CA GLY A 548 22.73 -4.63 -28.47
C GLY A 548 22.93 -4.91 -26.97
N ARG A 549 22.15 -5.82 -26.36
CA ARG A 549 22.19 -6.12 -24.91
C ARG A 549 22.71 -7.53 -24.66
N VAL A 550 24.01 -7.64 -24.39
CA VAL A 550 24.72 -8.92 -24.14
C VAL A 550 23.99 -9.81 -23.12
N ARG A 551 23.51 -9.25 -21.99
CA ARG A 551 22.83 -10.00 -20.94
C ARG A 551 21.52 -10.63 -21.41
N LEU A 552 20.68 -9.85 -22.10
CA LEU A 552 19.45 -10.35 -22.70
C LEU A 552 19.75 -11.49 -23.68
N VAL A 553 20.70 -11.26 -24.59
CA VAL A 553 21.10 -12.23 -25.62
C VAL A 553 21.55 -13.54 -24.98
N ASN A 554 22.45 -13.49 -23.97
CA ASN A 554 22.91 -14.67 -23.26
C ASN A 554 21.78 -15.42 -22.55
N ASN A 555 20.90 -14.71 -21.82
CA ASN A 555 19.76 -15.33 -21.14
C ASN A 555 18.82 -16.02 -22.14
N ALA A 556 18.52 -15.37 -23.26
CA ALA A 556 17.63 -15.92 -24.27
C ALA A 556 18.22 -17.15 -24.96
N TYR A 557 19.50 -17.13 -25.36
CA TYR A 557 20.15 -18.29 -25.97
C TYR A 557 20.29 -19.47 -25.00
N ARG A 558 20.59 -19.22 -23.73
CA ARG A 558 20.60 -20.27 -22.71
C ARG A 558 19.22 -20.90 -22.50
N GLY A 559 18.16 -20.07 -22.50
CA GLY A 559 16.78 -20.54 -22.48
C GLY A 559 16.43 -21.40 -23.69
N LEU A 560 16.73 -20.92 -24.90
CA LEU A 560 16.50 -21.67 -26.14
C LEU A 560 17.28 -22.99 -26.17
N ALA A 561 18.55 -22.98 -25.76
CA ALA A 561 19.39 -24.18 -25.70
C ALA A 561 18.83 -25.23 -24.73
N SER A 562 18.38 -24.79 -23.56
CA SER A 562 17.74 -25.65 -22.56
C SER A 562 16.45 -26.28 -23.09
N LEU A 563 15.59 -25.47 -23.73
CA LEU A 563 14.35 -25.94 -24.34
C LEU A 563 14.60 -26.91 -25.51
N ALA A 564 15.53 -26.58 -26.40
CA ALA A 564 15.91 -27.43 -27.53
C ALA A 564 16.53 -28.75 -27.07
N LYS A 565 17.29 -28.76 -25.96
CA LYS A 565 17.79 -30.00 -25.36
C LYS A 565 16.67 -30.89 -24.82
N ALA A 566 15.59 -30.29 -24.31
CA ALA A 566 14.51 -30.99 -23.65
C ALA A 566 13.39 -31.45 -24.60
N SER A 567 13.19 -30.76 -25.74
CA SER A 567 12.06 -31.01 -26.65
C SER A 567 12.43 -30.79 -28.12
N GLU A 568 12.15 -31.81 -28.93
CA GLU A 568 12.25 -31.74 -30.40
C GLU A 568 11.33 -30.65 -30.98
N LEU A 569 10.13 -30.47 -30.42
CA LEU A 569 9.19 -29.44 -30.87
C LEU A 569 9.79 -28.03 -30.71
N ALA A 570 10.43 -27.76 -29.57
CA ALA A 570 11.11 -26.50 -29.33
C ALA A 570 12.30 -26.29 -30.28
N ALA A 571 13.08 -27.35 -30.52
CA ALA A 571 14.20 -27.32 -31.46
C ALA A 571 13.73 -27.04 -32.90
N PHE A 572 12.68 -27.73 -33.35
CA PHE A 572 12.05 -27.53 -34.65
C PHE A 572 11.55 -26.08 -34.79
N ARG A 573 10.92 -25.55 -33.74
CA ARG A 573 10.41 -24.19 -33.71
C ARG A 573 11.50 -23.12 -33.86
N VAL A 574 12.71 -23.37 -33.35
CA VAL A 574 13.87 -22.48 -33.55
C VAL A 574 14.36 -22.52 -35.00
N ALA A 575 14.37 -23.71 -35.61
CA ALA A 575 14.93 -23.92 -36.93
C ALA A 575 14.01 -23.36 -38.05
N VAL A 576 12.69 -23.46 -37.88
CA VAL A 576 11.72 -23.11 -38.92
C VAL A 576 11.54 -21.59 -39.09
N VAL A 577 11.34 -21.16 -40.34
CA VAL A 577 11.06 -19.77 -40.74
C VAL A 577 9.63 -19.37 -40.37
N GLU A 578 9.46 -18.23 -39.69
CA GLU A 578 8.17 -17.53 -39.60
C GLU A 578 8.29 -16.04 -39.88
N GLU A 579 7.25 -15.46 -40.48
CA GLU A 579 7.07 -14.01 -40.69
C GLU A 579 8.32 -13.28 -41.24
N GLY A 580 9.06 -13.91 -42.15
CA GLY A 580 10.14 -13.26 -42.91
C GLY A 580 11.56 -13.34 -42.31
N SER A 581 11.79 -14.02 -41.18
CA SER A 581 13.16 -14.34 -40.70
C SER A 581 13.21 -15.64 -39.89
N SER A 582 14.13 -16.56 -40.20
CA SER A 582 14.33 -17.79 -39.41
C SER A 582 15.10 -17.51 -38.12
N GLY A 583 14.88 -18.33 -37.08
CA GLY A 583 15.73 -18.29 -35.89
C GLY A 583 17.21 -18.54 -36.23
N LEU A 584 17.49 -19.32 -37.28
CA LEU A 584 18.83 -19.57 -37.81
C LEU A 584 19.48 -18.33 -38.43
N SER A 585 18.72 -17.49 -39.14
CA SER A 585 19.23 -16.20 -39.65
C SER A 585 19.60 -15.26 -38.51
N LEU A 586 18.76 -15.20 -37.46
CA LEU A 586 19.02 -14.39 -36.27
C LEU A 586 20.26 -14.86 -35.49
N LEU A 587 20.51 -16.18 -35.45
CA LEU A 587 21.73 -16.77 -34.92
C LEU A 587 22.97 -16.25 -35.66
N GLN A 588 22.95 -16.26 -36.99
CA GLN A 588 24.06 -15.75 -37.81
C GLN A 588 24.27 -14.25 -37.59
N GLU A 589 23.20 -13.45 -37.59
CA GLU A 589 23.26 -12.02 -37.30
C GLU A 589 23.89 -11.74 -35.93
N THR A 590 23.46 -12.47 -34.90
CA THR A 590 24.00 -12.34 -33.54
C THR A 590 25.48 -12.71 -33.51
N TYR A 591 25.88 -13.80 -34.16
CA TYR A 591 27.30 -14.17 -34.24
C TYR A 591 28.13 -13.06 -34.89
N HIS A 592 27.68 -12.50 -36.00
CA HIS A 592 28.40 -11.41 -36.65
C HIS A 592 28.54 -10.17 -35.76
N LEU A 593 27.53 -9.88 -34.93
CA LEU A 593 27.57 -8.77 -33.98
C LEU A 593 28.50 -9.03 -32.78
N TYR A 594 28.58 -10.28 -32.30
CA TYR A 594 29.28 -10.68 -31.08
C TYR A 594 30.43 -11.67 -31.32
N SER A 595 31.02 -11.64 -32.51
CA SER A 595 32.02 -12.65 -32.91
C SER A 595 33.28 -12.70 -32.04
N ASP A 596 33.51 -11.66 -31.23
CA ASP A 596 34.63 -11.54 -30.29
C ASP A 596 34.21 -11.72 -28.81
N ASP A 597 32.91 -11.91 -28.53
CA ASP A 597 32.39 -12.17 -27.18
C ASP A 597 32.29 -13.68 -26.93
N PRO A 598 33.17 -14.26 -26.11
CA PRO A 598 33.22 -15.72 -25.93
C PRO A 598 31.97 -16.28 -25.26
N GLU A 599 31.32 -15.53 -24.37
CA GLU A 599 30.14 -16.02 -23.64
C GLU A 599 28.92 -16.12 -24.58
N VAL A 600 28.72 -15.11 -25.44
CA VAL A 600 27.66 -15.13 -26.45
C VAL A 600 27.87 -16.24 -27.45
N VAL A 601 29.10 -16.39 -27.95
CA VAL A 601 29.45 -17.44 -28.93
C VAL A 601 29.27 -18.84 -28.35
N GLU A 602 29.66 -19.06 -27.09
CA GLU A 602 29.46 -20.33 -26.40
C GLU A 602 27.97 -20.70 -26.27
N ASN A 603 27.14 -19.78 -25.79
CA ASN A 603 25.70 -20.01 -25.62
C ASN A 603 25.01 -20.26 -26.97
N LEU A 604 25.41 -19.53 -28.01
CA LEU A 604 24.96 -19.73 -29.38
C LEU A 604 25.34 -21.12 -29.91
N CYS A 605 26.60 -21.50 -29.74
CA CYS A 605 27.11 -22.78 -30.21
C CYS A 605 26.49 -23.96 -29.45
N MET A 606 26.20 -23.78 -28.16
CA MET A 606 25.47 -24.75 -27.35
C MET A 606 24.06 -25.00 -27.92
N LEU A 607 23.32 -23.95 -28.29
CA LEU A 607 22.01 -24.11 -28.95
C LEU A 607 22.16 -24.87 -30.27
N LEU A 608 23.11 -24.49 -31.13
CA LEU A 608 23.34 -25.19 -32.41
C LEU A 608 23.64 -26.67 -32.22
N ALA A 609 24.45 -27.03 -31.22
CA ALA A 609 24.77 -28.42 -30.91
C ALA A 609 23.53 -29.22 -30.45
N HIS A 610 22.59 -28.58 -29.74
CA HIS A 610 21.32 -29.21 -29.39
C HIS A 610 20.39 -29.35 -30.59
N LEU A 611 20.28 -28.34 -31.46
CA LEU A 611 19.52 -28.45 -32.71
C LEU A 611 20.07 -29.57 -33.61
N ALA A 612 21.39 -29.66 -33.73
CA ALA A 612 22.07 -30.69 -34.53
C ALA A 612 22.00 -32.11 -33.94
N SER A 613 21.37 -32.30 -32.78
CA SER A 613 21.11 -33.63 -32.23
C SER A 613 19.88 -34.31 -32.83
N TYR A 614 19.01 -33.54 -33.49
CA TYR A 614 17.79 -34.01 -34.14
C TYR A 614 18.02 -34.15 -35.65
N LYS A 615 17.79 -35.35 -36.19
CA LYS A 615 18.10 -35.65 -37.61
C LYS A 615 17.21 -34.87 -38.56
N GLU A 616 15.98 -34.62 -38.14
CA GLU A 616 14.91 -33.93 -38.85
C GLU A 616 15.25 -32.45 -39.10
N ILE A 617 16.11 -31.86 -38.25
CA ILE A 617 16.49 -30.44 -38.30
C ILE A 617 17.77 -30.22 -39.13
N LEU A 618 18.60 -31.25 -39.31
CA LEU A 618 19.90 -31.13 -40.01
C LEU A 618 19.80 -30.55 -41.43
N PRO A 619 18.79 -30.90 -42.26
CA PRO A 619 18.67 -30.30 -43.59
C PRO A 619 18.50 -28.78 -43.55
N GLU A 620 17.76 -28.25 -42.57
CA GLU A 620 17.52 -26.82 -42.41
C GLU A 620 18.77 -26.08 -41.93
N LEU A 621 19.56 -26.71 -41.04
CA LEU A 621 20.85 -26.19 -40.59
C LEU A 621 21.85 -26.10 -41.75
N GLU A 622 21.91 -27.13 -42.59
CA GLU A 622 22.77 -27.15 -43.78
C GLU A 622 22.34 -26.06 -44.78
N TYR A 623 21.03 -25.98 -45.07
CA TYR A 623 20.46 -24.98 -45.99
C TYR A 623 20.73 -23.54 -45.52
N SER A 624 20.64 -23.30 -44.21
CA SER A 624 20.89 -21.99 -43.61
C SER A 624 22.37 -21.62 -43.51
N GLY A 625 23.31 -22.50 -43.90
CA GLY A 625 24.74 -22.20 -43.87
C GLY A 625 25.40 -22.33 -42.50
N ILE A 626 24.80 -23.08 -41.58
CA ILE A 626 25.33 -23.29 -40.22
C ILE A 626 26.66 -24.06 -40.23
N ARG A 627 26.91 -24.91 -41.24
CA ARG A 627 28.21 -25.59 -41.39
C ARG A 627 29.37 -24.60 -41.46
N ALA A 628 29.26 -23.56 -42.29
CA ALA A 628 30.30 -22.55 -42.43
C ALA A 628 30.48 -21.73 -41.16
N LEU A 629 29.37 -21.40 -40.48
CA LEU A 629 29.38 -20.71 -39.19
C LEU A 629 30.12 -21.53 -38.11
N ALA A 630 29.82 -22.83 -38.01
CA ALA A 630 30.46 -23.70 -37.03
C ALA A 630 31.98 -23.88 -37.29
N GLN A 631 32.40 -23.90 -38.55
CA GLN A 631 33.83 -23.88 -38.92
C GLN A 631 34.51 -22.58 -38.48
N ASP A 632 33.92 -21.41 -38.77
CA ASP A 632 34.47 -20.11 -38.36
C ASP A 632 34.58 -20.01 -36.82
N ILE A 633 33.59 -20.52 -36.08
CA ILE A 633 33.62 -20.58 -34.62
C ILE A 633 34.76 -21.46 -34.10
N GLU A 634 34.95 -22.66 -34.66
CA GLU A 634 36.03 -23.57 -34.24
C GLU A 634 37.41 -22.95 -34.50
N ASP A 635 37.59 -22.32 -35.67
CA ASP A 635 38.86 -21.69 -36.06
C ASP A 635 39.17 -20.44 -35.22
N ARG A 636 38.15 -19.66 -34.85
CA ARG A 636 38.31 -18.41 -34.09
C ARG A 636 38.55 -18.63 -32.61
N PHE A 637 38.01 -19.70 -32.02
CA PHE A 637 38.11 -20.00 -30.59
C PHE A 637 38.90 -21.29 -30.25
N PRO A 638 40.12 -21.49 -30.77
CA PRO A 638 40.84 -22.77 -30.65
C PRO A 638 41.26 -23.09 -29.21
N SER A 639 41.27 -22.10 -28.32
CA SER A 639 41.63 -22.24 -26.91
C SER A 639 40.43 -22.48 -25.99
N SER A 640 39.19 -22.32 -26.47
CA SER A 640 37.99 -22.57 -25.68
C SER A 640 37.50 -24.00 -25.89
N LEU A 641 37.78 -24.88 -24.91
CA LEU A 641 37.45 -26.31 -24.99
C LEU A 641 35.94 -26.54 -25.16
N GLU A 642 35.09 -25.72 -24.54
CA GLU A 642 33.64 -25.86 -24.58
C GLU A 642 33.08 -25.45 -25.95
N VAL A 643 33.49 -24.28 -26.46
CA VAL A 643 33.09 -23.78 -27.79
C VAL A 643 33.51 -24.76 -28.88
N VAL A 644 34.76 -25.24 -28.86
CA VAL A 644 35.25 -26.22 -29.84
C VAL A 644 34.49 -27.54 -29.74
N SER A 645 34.16 -27.99 -28.52
CA SER A 645 33.36 -29.21 -28.31
C SER A 645 31.97 -29.10 -28.93
N TYR A 646 31.28 -27.97 -28.74
CA TYR A 646 29.98 -27.73 -29.35
C TYR A 646 30.08 -27.60 -30.88
N ALA A 647 31.03 -26.84 -31.40
CA ALA A 647 31.22 -26.64 -32.84
C ALA A 647 31.48 -27.97 -33.55
N ARG A 648 32.36 -28.81 -33.00
CA ARG A 648 32.63 -30.16 -33.54
C ARG A 648 31.41 -31.07 -33.54
N LYS A 649 30.57 -31.02 -32.49
CA LYS A 649 29.32 -31.78 -32.47
C LYS A 649 28.41 -31.39 -33.64
N VAL A 650 28.29 -30.09 -33.92
CA VAL A 650 27.51 -29.60 -35.06
C VAL A 650 28.08 -30.11 -36.38
N LEU A 651 29.40 -29.98 -36.58
CA LEU A 651 30.06 -30.42 -37.81
C LEU A 651 29.93 -31.93 -38.05
N LEU A 652 30.17 -32.74 -37.02
CA LEU A 652 30.02 -34.20 -37.09
C LEU A 652 28.57 -34.61 -37.42
N SER A 653 27.58 -33.96 -36.81
CA SER A 653 26.17 -34.22 -37.15
C SER A 653 25.87 -33.87 -38.61
N LEU A 654 26.38 -32.76 -39.13
CA LEU A 654 26.15 -32.34 -40.52
C LEU A 654 26.92 -33.20 -41.54
N GLU A 655 28.05 -33.81 -41.16
CA GLU A 655 28.75 -34.79 -42.00
C GLU A 655 27.90 -36.05 -42.26
N THR A 656 27.06 -36.45 -41.31
CA THR A 656 26.16 -37.60 -41.50
C THR A 656 25.07 -37.36 -42.56
N VAL A 657 24.74 -36.09 -42.85
CA VAL A 657 23.79 -35.72 -43.93
C VAL A 657 24.47 -35.71 -45.30
N ALA A 658 25.76 -35.40 -45.37
CA ALA A 658 26.52 -35.37 -46.62
C ALA A 658 26.83 -36.78 -47.19
N CYS A 659 26.71 -37.83 -46.38
CA CYS A 659 26.92 -39.22 -46.76
C CYS A 659 25.63 -40.04 -46.54
N PRO A 660 24.73 -40.18 -47.53
CA PRO A 660 23.66 -41.15 -47.40
C PRO A 660 24.26 -42.57 -47.48
N SER A 661 24.09 -43.35 -46.42
CA SER A 661 24.40 -44.79 -46.40
C SER A 661 23.60 -45.50 -47.51
N PRO A 662 24.23 -46.29 -48.39
CA PRO A 662 23.50 -47.12 -49.33
C PRO A 662 23.04 -48.39 -48.60
N GLY A 663 21.73 -48.52 -48.38
CA GLY A 663 21.13 -49.77 -47.95
C GLY A 663 20.34 -49.63 -46.65
N ASP A 664 19.02 -49.50 -46.79
CA ASP A 664 18.09 -50.43 -46.16
C ASP A 664 16.70 -50.18 -46.78
N GLY A 665 16.29 -51.11 -47.65
CA GLY A 665 15.07 -51.02 -48.41
C GLY A 665 14.72 -52.35 -49.09
N GLU A 666 14.77 -53.46 -48.35
CA GLU A 666 14.10 -54.71 -48.74
C GLU A 666 12.94 -55.02 -47.78
N LEU A 667 11.71 -54.71 -48.26
CA LEU A 667 10.49 -55.56 -48.32
C LEU A 667 9.79 -56.01 -47.00
N PRO A 668 8.45 -56.34 -46.98
CA PRO A 668 7.73 -57.08 -48.03
C PRO A 668 6.29 -56.62 -48.35
N GLY A 669 5.72 -57.27 -49.36
CA GLY A 669 4.55 -56.81 -50.11
C GLY A 669 3.17 -57.13 -49.52
N VAL A 670 2.17 -56.53 -50.15
CA VAL A 670 0.81 -57.06 -50.25
C VAL A 670 0.37 -56.89 -51.70
N ALA A 671 0.03 -58.01 -52.32
CA ALA A 671 -0.53 -58.11 -53.65
C ALA A 671 -2.04 -57.87 -53.64
N CYS A 672 -2.55 -57.22 -54.69
CA CYS A 672 -3.87 -57.45 -55.29
C CYS A 672 -3.87 -56.89 -56.73
N ASP A 673 -3.65 -57.79 -57.70
CA ASP A 673 -4.33 -58.00 -59.00
C ASP A 673 -5.34 -56.93 -59.51
N LEU A 674 -5.58 -56.67 -60.81
CA LEU A 674 -5.12 -57.17 -62.13
C LEU A 674 -5.76 -56.27 -63.22
N SER A 675 -5.29 -56.42 -64.47
CA SER A 675 -5.80 -55.94 -65.78
C SER A 675 -5.27 -54.57 -66.26
N GLY A 676 -4.75 -54.38 -67.47
CA GLY A 676 -4.53 -55.24 -68.63
C GLY A 676 -3.98 -54.39 -69.79
N ASP A 677 -3.30 -55.04 -70.72
CA ASP A 677 -2.95 -54.62 -72.08
C ASP A 677 -1.72 -53.70 -72.34
N LEU A 678 -0.65 -54.36 -72.80
CA LEU A 678 0.40 -53.90 -73.73
C LEU A 678 0.19 -54.66 -75.07
N PRO A 679 0.88 -54.37 -76.20
CA PRO A 679 1.93 -53.36 -76.46
C PRO A 679 1.77 -52.62 -77.81
N ALA A 680 2.68 -51.70 -78.13
CA ALA A 680 3.49 -51.73 -79.36
C ALA A 680 4.39 -50.48 -79.49
N LEU A 681 5.70 -50.68 -79.53
CA LEU A 681 6.61 -49.88 -80.34
C LEU A 681 7.59 -50.86 -81.02
N PRO A 682 8.03 -50.57 -82.26
CA PRO A 682 8.68 -51.54 -83.14
C PRO A 682 10.08 -51.97 -82.69
#